data_AF-A0A257QB45-F1
#
_entry.id   AF-A0A257QB45-F1
#
_cell.length_a   1.000
_cell.length_b   1.000
_cell.length_c   1.000
_cell.angle_alpha   90.00
_cell.angle_beta   90.00
_cell.angle_gamma   90.00
#
_symmetry.space_group_name_H-M   'P 1'
#
loop_
_entity.id
_entity.type
_entity.pdbx_description
1 polymer ?
#
loop_
_entity_poly.entity_id
_entity_poly.type
_entity_poly.pdbx_seq_one_letter_code
_entity_poly.pdbx_strand_id
1 'polypeptide(L)'
;QWQAVQSLGRAIDQELHQGDVRLTQGGEPTFVALNNMDAPEWNIAALGEQKWALAQNLMQRLCDRFAQGGLRYFGQGKWYPGEPLPRWALSVYWRLDGKPVWHDAALLASEPVSPAASAGAAIPASPPQTIPQAIPKARAYHFAHLLASRLQLSTDYVIAAYEDPLIALTMEAALPVNIDPVKAKLSDASTRGQLARKLRTGLGETIGYVLPLKAQMAEKIIWQSSLWPLKTERLFLLGGDSPLGLRLPLDSLPWVDPKAQPVDFPVDPYAARQVLGDYPRTPINPKLVAPSPVLPPINPHEVIHTALALEVRNGILYVFMPPLTTLESWLDLVAAIEYCAKTLKQPIRMEGYAPPRDARLQSLSVTPDPGVIEVNIHPVSTWDELERNMHQLYEAARYARLGAEKFMLDGRHTGTGGGNHVTLGGATPADSPFLRRPDLLKSLLTYWQQHPALSYLFSGQFIGPTSQAPRVDEARDDTLGELEIAFQQLDLQFPPGQISEQPWMIDRLLRHMLVDLTGNTHRAEFCIDKLYSPDSSTGRLGILELRAFEMPPHERMNLVQSVLLRALVARFWKNPYRGQLVDWGTALHDRFMLPHFIEQDMQDICHDLREAGYALDDAWFVPFLEFRFPRYGTVSYEGVTLEVRQAIEPWHVLGEEMAAGGTARYVDSSIERVQIKVRGLIGNRHHVACNGRRVPLHPTGVPGEYVAGVRFKAWAPYSALHPTIGVQAPLTFDLIDGWNDRAVGGCTYHVSHPGGRGYELFPVNANEAEARRRSRFWEHGHTPGQYILHPERLNPRFPLTLDLRWQPR
;
A
#
# COMPACT_ATOMS: atom_id res chain seq x y z
N GLN A 1 -24.97 18.14 -1.02
CA GLN A 1 -24.24 16.90 -0.68
C GLN A 1 -22.89 17.19 -0.03
N TRP A 2 -21.88 17.71 -0.73
CA TRP A 2 -20.53 17.90 -0.14
C TRP A 2 -20.51 18.69 1.19
N GLN A 3 -21.21 19.83 1.27
CA GLN A 3 -21.31 20.60 2.52
C GLN A 3 -21.93 19.80 3.68
N ALA A 4 -22.84 18.87 3.40
CA ALA A 4 -23.43 18.01 4.42
C ALA A 4 -22.43 16.96 4.92
N VAL A 5 -21.61 16.38 4.02
CA VAL A 5 -20.48 15.51 4.39
C VAL A 5 -19.51 16.25 5.32
N GLN A 6 -19.11 17.47 4.95
CA GLN A 6 -18.22 18.29 5.79
C GLN A 6 -18.83 18.62 7.15
N SER A 7 -20.12 18.96 7.18
CA SER A 7 -20.84 19.28 8.43
C SER A 7 -20.93 18.05 9.34
N LEU A 8 -21.23 16.87 8.78
CA LEU A 8 -21.26 15.61 9.51
C LEU A 8 -19.87 15.24 10.04
N GLY A 9 -18.82 15.37 9.23
CA GLY A 9 -17.45 15.11 9.67
C GLY A 9 -17.02 15.95 10.87
N ARG A 10 -17.32 17.26 10.86
CA ARG A 10 -17.08 18.15 12.01
C ARG A 10 -17.94 17.81 13.23
N ALA A 11 -19.18 17.39 13.04
CA ALA A 11 -20.05 16.97 14.14
C ALA A 11 -19.53 15.70 14.81
N ILE A 12 -19.10 14.70 14.02
CA ILE A 12 -18.50 13.47 14.52
C ILE A 12 -17.23 13.78 15.31
N ASP A 13 -16.38 14.68 14.83
CA ASP A 13 -15.17 15.10 15.55
C ASP A 13 -15.45 15.68 16.94
N GLN A 14 -16.50 16.51 17.05
CA GLN A 14 -16.92 17.05 18.34
C GLN A 14 -17.33 15.93 19.30
N GLU A 15 -18.06 14.93 18.81
CA GLU A 15 -18.46 13.76 19.60
C GLU A 15 -17.27 12.86 19.97
N LEU A 16 -16.35 12.60 19.04
CA LEU A 16 -15.11 11.85 19.29
C LEU A 16 -14.23 12.53 20.35
N HIS A 17 -14.18 13.87 20.34
CA HIS A 17 -13.46 14.64 21.35
C HIS A 17 -14.17 14.58 22.72
N GLN A 18 -15.48 14.79 22.76
CA GLN A 18 -16.29 14.70 24.00
C GLN A 18 -16.24 13.30 24.62
N GLY A 19 -16.17 12.26 23.80
CA GLY A 19 -16.07 10.87 24.22
C GLY A 19 -14.66 10.40 24.58
N ASP A 20 -13.65 11.28 24.53
CA ASP A 20 -12.23 10.95 24.73
C ASP A 20 -11.77 9.75 23.88
N VAL A 21 -12.17 9.68 22.60
CA VAL A 21 -11.81 8.55 21.71
C VAL A 21 -10.34 8.63 21.29
N ARG A 22 -9.81 9.86 21.13
CA ARG A 22 -8.44 10.15 20.66
C ARG A 22 -8.11 9.53 19.28
N LEU A 23 -9.13 9.38 18.43
CA LEU A 23 -8.99 8.80 17.11
C LEU A 23 -8.08 9.66 16.23
N THR A 24 -7.03 9.04 15.70
CA THR A 24 -6.26 9.54 14.57
C THR A 24 -6.53 8.67 13.34
N GLN A 25 -6.53 9.29 12.17
CA GLN A 25 -6.76 8.61 10.90
C GLN A 25 -5.71 8.99 9.87
N GLY A 26 -5.12 8.00 9.22
CA GLY A 26 -4.20 8.14 8.09
C GLY A 26 -4.60 7.21 6.94
N GLY A 27 -3.67 6.95 6.02
CA GLY A 27 -3.91 6.02 4.93
C GLY A 27 -2.69 5.76 4.05
N GLU A 28 -2.87 4.82 3.12
CA GLU A 28 -1.88 4.38 2.14
C GLU A 28 -2.41 4.56 0.70
N PRO A 29 -2.82 5.77 0.27
CA PRO A 29 -3.28 6.03 -1.09
C PRO A 29 -2.19 5.74 -2.12
N THR A 30 -2.60 5.20 -3.26
CA THR A 30 -1.69 4.81 -4.34
C THR A 30 -1.99 5.58 -5.63
N PHE A 31 -0.97 5.80 -6.44
CA PHE A 31 -1.05 6.56 -7.68
C PHE A 31 -0.29 5.89 -8.83
N VAL A 32 -0.74 6.12 -10.07
CA VAL A 32 -0.10 5.66 -11.32
C VAL A 32 0.24 6.82 -12.24
N ALA A 33 1.14 6.65 -13.21
CA ALA A 33 1.46 7.70 -14.18
C ALA A 33 0.24 8.15 -14.99
N LEU A 34 0.07 9.44 -15.27
CA LEU A 34 -1.03 9.92 -16.14
C LEU A 34 -0.81 9.63 -17.63
N ASN A 35 0.45 9.62 -18.08
CA ASN A 35 0.77 9.69 -19.51
C ASN A 35 1.30 8.38 -20.11
N ASN A 36 1.65 7.40 -19.27
CA ASN A 36 2.36 6.19 -19.71
C ASN A 36 2.08 5.00 -18.78
N MET A 37 0.80 4.76 -18.46
CA MET A 37 0.36 3.67 -17.58
C MET A 37 0.72 2.27 -18.11
N ASP A 38 1.01 2.17 -19.40
CA ASP A 38 1.27 0.89 -20.08
C ASP A 38 2.73 0.46 -19.96
N ALA A 39 3.62 1.35 -19.49
CA ALA A 39 5.03 1.01 -19.36
C ALA A 39 5.24 -0.15 -18.37
N PRO A 40 6.30 -0.97 -18.57
CA PRO A 40 6.55 -2.14 -17.74
C PRO A 40 6.59 -1.81 -16.24
N GLU A 41 7.13 -0.67 -15.83
CA GLU A 41 7.20 -0.25 -14.43
C GLU A 41 5.81 -0.12 -13.76
N TRP A 42 4.73 0.10 -14.50
CA TRP A 42 3.36 0.20 -13.98
C TRP A 42 2.58 -1.12 -14.06
N ASN A 43 3.21 -2.20 -14.55
CA ASN A 43 2.52 -3.48 -14.77
C ASN A 43 3.33 -4.68 -14.23
N ILE A 44 4.61 -4.80 -14.63
CA ILE A 44 5.43 -6.00 -14.37
C ILE A 44 6.77 -5.72 -13.70
N ALA A 45 7.41 -4.58 -13.98
CA ALA A 45 8.73 -4.26 -13.48
C ALA A 45 8.62 -3.52 -12.12
N ALA A 46 9.50 -3.88 -11.19
CA ALA A 46 9.48 -3.31 -9.84
C ALA A 46 9.71 -1.79 -9.84
N LEU A 47 10.74 -1.32 -10.56
CA LEU A 47 11.12 0.08 -10.67
C LEU A 47 11.45 0.44 -12.12
N GLY A 48 11.33 1.72 -12.47
CA GLY A 48 11.91 2.30 -13.67
C GLY A 48 12.25 3.78 -13.48
N GLU A 49 13.03 4.34 -14.41
CA GLU A 49 13.56 5.70 -14.30
C GLU A 49 12.45 6.76 -14.20
N GLN A 50 11.35 6.56 -14.93
CA GLN A 50 10.22 7.47 -14.93
C GLN A 50 9.46 7.37 -13.60
N LYS A 51 9.13 6.17 -13.11
CA LYS A 51 8.49 6.00 -11.79
C LYS A 51 9.33 6.64 -10.67
N TRP A 52 10.65 6.44 -10.67
CA TRP A 52 11.56 7.05 -9.71
C TRP A 52 11.50 8.58 -9.72
N ALA A 53 11.52 9.19 -10.91
CA ALA A 53 11.42 10.64 -11.06
C ALA A 53 10.07 11.20 -10.58
N LEU A 54 8.96 10.52 -10.89
CA LEU A 54 7.63 10.93 -10.44
C LEU A 54 7.48 10.80 -8.91
N ALA A 55 8.02 9.74 -8.31
CA ALA A 55 8.02 9.55 -6.86
C ALA A 55 8.82 10.65 -6.14
N GLN A 56 10.01 11.01 -6.64
CA GLN A 56 10.79 12.13 -6.09
C GLN A 56 10.08 13.48 -6.25
N ASN A 57 9.43 13.71 -7.40
CA ASN A 57 8.65 14.93 -7.64
C ASN A 57 7.48 15.05 -6.64
N LEU A 58 6.75 13.95 -6.43
CA LEU A 58 5.67 13.88 -5.46
C LEU A 58 6.19 14.11 -4.04
N MET A 59 7.25 13.41 -3.62
CA MET A 59 7.88 13.60 -2.30
C MET A 59 8.24 15.07 -2.07
N GLN A 60 8.88 15.74 -3.05
CA GLN A 60 9.24 17.14 -2.93
C GLN A 60 8.01 18.03 -2.68
N ARG A 61 6.95 17.86 -3.49
CA ARG A 61 5.71 18.64 -3.36
C ARG A 61 5.02 18.41 -2.01
N LEU A 62 5.02 17.17 -1.52
CA LEU A 62 4.43 16.84 -0.22
C LEU A 62 5.29 17.40 0.93
N CYS A 63 6.62 17.38 0.80
CA CYS A 63 7.55 18.02 1.73
C CYS A 63 7.24 19.52 1.85
N ASP A 64 7.12 20.22 0.72
CA ASP A 64 6.85 21.66 0.68
C ASP A 64 5.48 22.04 1.28
N ARG A 65 4.49 21.13 1.19
CA ARG A 65 3.13 21.37 1.68
C ARG A 65 2.93 21.02 3.16
N PHE A 66 3.49 19.90 3.61
CA PHE A 66 3.20 19.34 4.93
C PHE A 66 4.34 19.50 5.94
N ALA A 67 5.59 19.60 5.48
CA ALA A 67 6.76 19.42 6.32
C ALA A 67 7.72 20.61 6.19
N GLN A 68 7.27 21.81 6.56
CA GLN A 68 8.15 22.98 6.57
C GLN A 68 9.34 22.73 7.51
N GLY A 69 10.57 22.85 6.98
CA GLY A 69 11.78 22.49 7.73
C GLY A 69 11.99 20.98 7.93
N GLY A 70 11.27 20.16 7.16
CA GLY A 70 11.39 18.71 7.17
C GLY A 70 12.64 18.21 6.43
N LEU A 71 13.07 17.00 6.78
CA LEU A 71 14.20 16.32 6.16
C LEU A 71 13.72 15.28 5.15
N ARG A 72 14.08 15.46 3.88
CA ARG A 72 13.95 14.42 2.84
C ARG A 72 14.99 13.33 3.07
N TYR A 73 14.57 12.08 3.02
CA TYR A 73 15.36 10.94 3.44
C TYR A 73 15.15 9.73 2.53
N PHE A 74 16.23 9.08 2.10
CA PHE A 74 16.22 7.97 1.16
C PHE A 74 16.51 6.66 1.91
N GLY A 75 15.45 5.97 2.34
CA GLY A 75 15.55 4.73 3.09
C GLY A 75 15.45 3.49 2.21
N GLN A 76 15.83 2.35 2.78
CA GLN A 76 15.54 1.04 2.21
C GLN A 76 14.07 0.67 2.49
N GLY A 77 13.34 0.32 1.43
CA GLY A 77 11.99 -0.23 1.48
C GLY A 77 11.99 -1.77 1.53
N LYS A 78 10.85 -2.38 1.17
CA LYS A 78 10.70 -3.84 1.14
C LYS A 78 11.66 -4.47 0.11
N TRP A 79 12.18 -5.65 0.45
CA TRP A 79 12.99 -6.46 -0.47
C TRP A 79 12.24 -7.74 -0.80
N TYR A 80 11.95 -7.96 -2.08
CA TYR A 80 11.19 -9.13 -2.52
C TYR A 80 12.12 -10.23 -3.03
N PRO A 81 11.77 -11.51 -2.83
CA PRO A 81 12.55 -12.63 -3.35
C PRO A 81 12.82 -12.51 -4.86
N GLY A 82 14.07 -12.66 -5.26
CA GLY A 82 14.50 -12.57 -6.65
C GLY A 82 14.92 -11.17 -7.13
N GLU A 83 14.71 -10.10 -6.34
CA GLU A 83 15.22 -8.77 -6.68
C GLU A 83 16.70 -8.60 -6.25
N PRO A 84 17.58 -8.02 -7.10
CA PRO A 84 19.00 -7.90 -6.79
C PRO A 84 19.30 -6.83 -5.72
N LEU A 85 18.37 -5.89 -5.51
CA LEU A 85 18.48 -4.81 -4.53
C LEU A 85 17.13 -4.61 -3.85
N PRO A 86 17.10 -4.15 -2.60
CA PRO A 86 15.88 -3.75 -1.94
C PRO A 86 15.27 -2.53 -2.62
N ARG A 87 13.96 -2.34 -2.47
CA ARG A 87 13.29 -1.13 -2.96
C ARG A 87 13.67 0.06 -2.11
N TRP A 88 13.26 1.24 -2.54
CA TRP A 88 13.53 2.50 -1.85
C TRP A 88 12.25 3.06 -1.23
N ALA A 89 12.35 3.61 -0.03
CA ALA A 89 11.29 4.37 0.61
C ALA A 89 11.72 5.84 0.71
N LEU A 90 11.01 6.73 0.04
CA LEU A 90 11.30 8.16 0.05
C LEU A 90 10.52 8.82 1.18
N SER A 91 11.17 9.09 2.30
CA SER A 91 10.50 9.61 3.50
C SER A 91 10.77 11.09 3.71
N VAL A 92 9.84 11.77 4.37
CA VAL A 92 10.02 13.12 4.91
C VAL A 92 9.74 13.09 6.39
N TYR A 93 10.64 13.69 7.20
CA TYR A 93 10.52 13.75 8.66
C TYR A 93 10.45 15.20 9.16
N TRP A 94 9.51 15.52 10.05
CA TRP A 94 9.39 16.85 10.67
C TRP A 94 8.97 16.74 12.13
N ARG A 95 9.31 17.75 12.94
CA ARG A 95 8.95 17.77 14.37
C ARG A 95 7.55 18.36 14.56
N LEU A 96 6.80 17.79 15.50
CA LEU A 96 5.48 18.29 15.87
C LEU A 96 5.52 19.59 16.69
N ASP A 97 6.67 19.95 17.26
CA ASP A 97 6.87 21.20 17.99
C ASP A 97 7.14 22.42 17.07
N GLY A 98 7.02 22.24 15.75
CA GLY A 98 7.21 23.28 14.74
C GLY A 98 8.67 23.67 14.50
N LYS A 99 9.63 23.07 15.20
CA LYS A 99 11.06 23.34 14.98
C LYS A 99 11.57 22.56 13.76
N PRO A 100 12.40 23.16 12.89
CA PRO A 100 12.94 22.48 11.72
C PRO A 100 13.87 21.32 12.12
N VAL A 101 13.67 20.16 11.48
CA VAL A 101 14.66 19.07 11.46
C VAL A 101 15.86 19.49 10.62
N TRP A 102 15.59 20.14 9.48
CA TRP A 102 16.57 20.67 8.54
C TRP A 102 16.27 22.14 8.25
N HIS A 103 17.27 23.03 8.38
CA HIS A 103 17.07 24.48 8.33
C HIS A 103 17.31 25.08 6.93
N ASP A 104 18.28 24.56 6.18
CA ASP A 104 18.67 25.11 4.88
C ASP A 104 18.39 24.13 3.73
N ALA A 105 17.19 24.25 3.14
CA ALA A 105 16.76 23.36 2.06
C ALA A 105 17.69 23.34 0.84
N ALA A 106 18.50 24.39 0.61
CA ALA A 106 19.46 24.44 -0.50
C ALA A 106 20.64 23.46 -0.30
N LEU A 107 20.85 22.97 0.91
CA LEU A 107 21.87 21.96 1.23
C LEU A 107 21.39 20.52 1.01
N LEU A 108 20.12 20.31 0.66
CA LEU A 108 19.61 18.99 0.27
C LEU A 108 19.66 18.84 -1.25
N ALA A 109 20.50 17.92 -1.72
CA ALA A 109 20.67 17.64 -3.13
C ALA A 109 19.39 17.06 -3.75
N SER A 110 19.06 17.53 -4.95
CA SER A 110 18.02 16.98 -5.82
C SER A 110 18.68 16.40 -7.06
N GLU A 111 18.23 15.25 -7.56
CA GLU A 111 18.82 14.63 -8.76
C GLU A 111 18.55 15.47 -10.02
N PRO A 112 19.49 15.53 -10.98
CA PRO A 112 19.19 16.09 -12.29
C PRO A 112 18.15 15.22 -12.99
N VAL A 113 17.06 15.83 -13.44
CA VAL A 113 16.05 15.13 -14.26
C VAL A 113 16.70 14.74 -15.59
N SER A 114 16.73 13.44 -15.90
CA SER A 114 17.21 12.94 -17.19
C SER A 114 16.34 13.47 -18.34
N PRO A 115 16.90 13.86 -19.50
CA PRO A 115 16.13 14.27 -20.68
C PRO A 115 15.10 13.23 -21.15
N ALA A 116 15.37 11.94 -20.92
CA ALA A 116 14.44 10.85 -21.22
C ALA A 116 13.20 10.87 -20.31
N ALA A 117 13.34 11.28 -19.03
CA ALA A 117 12.22 11.44 -18.10
C ALA A 117 11.34 12.66 -18.44
N SER A 118 11.91 13.67 -19.12
CA SER A 118 11.16 14.84 -19.61
C SER A 118 10.41 14.61 -20.94
N ALA A 119 10.69 13.52 -21.67
CA ALA A 119 10.13 13.27 -23.00
C ALA A 119 8.62 12.94 -23.04
N GLY A 120 7.94 12.89 -21.88
CA GLY A 120 6.48 12.75 -21.78
C GLY A 120 5.80 13.75 -20.84
N ALA A 121 6.57 14.68 -20.25
CA ALA A 121 6.08 15.65 -19.28
C ALA A 121 6.06 17.05 -19.93
N ALA A 122 5.05 17.31 -20.78
CA ALA A 122 4.75 18.66 -21.22
C ALA A 122 4.13 19.45 -20.04
N ILE A 123 4.99 19.98 -19.17
CA ILE A 123 4.92 21.21 -18.34
C ILE A 123 6.17 21.18 -17.45
N PRO A 124 7.08 22.16 -17.54
CA PRO A 124 8.20 22.27 -16.60
C PRO A 124 7.71 22.83 -15.26
N ALA A 125 7.85 22.05 -14.19
CA ALA A 125 7.75 22.56 -12.83
C ALA A 125 9.11 23.15 -12.43
N SER A 126 9.25 24.48 -12.55
CA SER A 126 10.44 25.27 -12.20
C SER A 126 11.70 24.89 -13.00
N PRO A 127 12.64 25.82 -13.24
CA PRO A 127 13.90 25.48 -13.89
C PRO A 127 14.61 24.38 -13.08
N PRO A 128 15.21 23.37 -13.73
CA PRO A 128 16.00 22.38 -13.02
C PRO A 128 17.05 23.13 -12.20
N GLN A 129 17.04 22.95 -10.89
CA GLN A 129 18.19 23.33 -10.07
C GLN A 129 19.33 22.42 -10.52
N THR A 130 20.09 22.86 -11.51
CA THR A 130 21.35 22.25 -11.91
C THR A 130 22.20 22.15 -10.66
N ILE A 131 22.51 20.93 -10.22
CA ILE A 131 23.58 20.75 -9.24
C ILE A 131 24.83 21.39 -9.87
N PRO A 132 25.43 22.40 -9.22
CA PRO A 132 26.60 23.05 -9.75
C PRO A 132 27.78 22.08 -9.68
N GLN A 133 28.22 21.56 -10.83
CA GLN A 133 29.34 20.62 -11.00
C GLN A 133 29.22 19.27 -10.23
N ALA A 134 29.64 18.19 -10.87
CA ALA A 134 29.76 16.91 -10.18
C ALA A 134 30.70 17.05 -8.97
N ILE A 135 30.23 16.66 -7.79
CA ILE A 135 31.00 16.76 -6.55
C ILE A 135 32.23 15.84 -6.65
N PRO A 136 33.47 16.34 -6.48
CA PRO A 136 34.66 15.50 -6.50
C PRO A 136 34.67 14.52 -5.33
N LYS A 137 35.13 13.27 -5.53
CA LYS A 137 35.26 12.26 -4.46
C LYS A 137 36.05 12.77 -3.25
N ALA A 138 37.04 13.64 -3.46
CA ALA A 138 37.83 14.29 -2.41
C ALA A 138 36.99 15.11 -1.40
N ARG A 139 35.79 15.56 -1.78
CA ARG A 139 34.88 16.25 -0.85
C ARG A 139 34.37 15.34 0.28
N ALA A 140 34.24 14.04 0.04
CA ALA A 140 33.84 13.09 1.07
C ALA A 140 34.89 13.01 2.21
N TYR A 141 36.18 13.11 1.87
CA TYR A 141 37.27 13.14 2.86
C TYR A 141 37.14 14.33 3.81
N HIS A 142 37.04 15.55 3.25
CA HIS A 142 36.89 16.77 4.04
C HIS A 142 35.60 16.76 4.89
N PHE A 143 34.50 16.23 4.33
CA PHE A 143 33.25 16.10 5.06
C PHE A 143 33.38 15.15 6.25
N ALA A 144 33.99 13.97 6.04
CA ALA A 144 34.20 12.99 7.10
C ALA A 144 35.04 13.53 8.27
N HIS A 145 36.15 14.22 7.96
CA HIS A 145 37.06 14.77 8.96
C HIS A 145 36.42 15.93 9.74
N LEU A 146 35.67 16.80 9.05
CA LEU A 146 34.90 17.86 9.70
C LEU A 146 33.80 17.29 10.59
N LEU A 147 33.11 16.24 10.15
CA LEU A 147 32.07 15.58 10.92
C LEU A 147 32.63 14.91 12.18
N ALA A 148 33.72 14.15 12.07
CA ALA A 148 34.40 13.57 13.23
C ALA A 148 34.78 14.66 14.25
N SER A 149 35.38 15.75 13.78
CA SER A 149 35.73 16.90 14.64
C SER A 149 34.49 17.54 15.28
N ARG A 150 33.38 17.68 14.54
CA ARG A 150 32.12 18.25 15.04
C ARG A 150 31.48 17.38 16.12
N LEU A 151 31.67 16.06 16.03
CA LEU A 151 31.23 15.07 17.02
C LEU A 151 32.22 14.91 18.19
N GLN A 152 33.29 15.71 18.23
CA GLN A 152 34.37 15.66 19.24
C GLN A 152 35.17 14.34 19.22
N LEU A 153 35.27 13.72 18.05
CA LEU A 153 36.02 12.50 17.80
C LEU A 153 37.34 12.82 17.08
N SER A 154 38.38 12.01 17.30
CA SER A 154 39.59 12.09 16.47
C SER A 154 39.25 11.83 14.99
N THR A 155 39.89 12.57 14.09
CA THR A 155 39.80 12.31 12.65
C THR A 155 40.40 10.98 12.23
N ASP A 156 41.29 10.41 13.06
CA ASP A 156 41.93 9.12 12.80
C ASP A 156 40.96 7.93 12.85
N TYR A 157 39.75 8.14 13.39
CA TYR A 157 38.69 7.14 13.34
C TYR A 157 38.01 7.02 11.96
N VAL A 158 38.31 7.93 11.03
CA VAL A 158 37.76 7.88 9.67
C VAL A 158 38.51 6.86 8.83
N ILE A 159 37.81 5.84 8.35
CA ILE A 159 38.37 4.71 7.60
C ILE A 159 38.02 4.85 6.12
N ALA A 160 39.03 4.82 5.24
CA ALA A 160 38.82 4.79 3.80
C ALA A 160 38.35 3.39 3.35
N ALA A 161 37.29 3.33 2.54
CA ALA A 161 36.71 2.10 2.02
C ALA A 161 36.98 1.91 0.51
N TYR A 162 37.17 0.65 0.11
CA TYR A 162 37.59 0.25 -1.23
C TYR A 162 36.72 -0.91 -1.76
N GLU A 163 36.61 -1.02 -3.09
CA GLU A 163 36.11 -2.26 -3.70
C GLU A 163 37.12 -3.39 -3.51
N ASP A 164 36.65 -4.62 -3.25
CA ASP A 164 37.51 -5.79 -3.15
C ASP A 164 37.95 -6.27 -4.56
N PRO A 165 39.27 -6.26 -4.87
CA PRO A 165 39.77 -6.77 -6.15
C PRO A 165 39.47 -8.25 -6.38
N LEU A 166 39.43 -9.08 -5.33
CA LEU A 166 39.17 -10.52 -5.46
C LEU A 166 37.74 -10.80 -5.89
N ILE A 167 36.78 -10.00 -5.41
CA ILE A 167 35.39 -10.08 -5.86
C ILE A 167 35.30 -9.74 -7.35
N ALA A 168 35.96 -8.67 -7.80
CA ALA A 168 35.97 -8.29 -9.21
C ALA A 168 36.59 -9.39 -10.11
N LEU A 169 37.71 -9.98 -9.69
CA LEU A 169 38.36 -11.10 -10.40
C LEU A 169 37.46 -12.35 -10.45
N THR A 170 36.75 -12.64 -9.37
CA THR A 170 35.82 -13.78 -9.32
C THR A 170 34.62 -13.56 -10.24
N MET A 171 34.08 -12.32 -10.26
CA MET A 171 33.01 -11.93 -11.20
C MET A 171 33.47 -12.05 -12.66
N GLU A 172 34.71 -11.64 -12.96
CA GLU A 172 35.29 -11.74 -14.30
C GLU A 172 35.48 -13.20 -14.73
N ALA A 173 36.07 -14.03 -13.86
CA ALA A 173 36.31 -15.44 -14.14
C ALA A 173 35.02 -16.26 -14.33
N ALA A 174 33.91 -15.82 -13.74
CA ALA A 174 32.60 -16.42 -13.91
C ALA A 174 31.92 -16.02 -15.24
N LEU A 175 32.44 -15.05 -15.98
CA LEU A 175 31.88 -14.67 -17.28
C LEU A 175 32.25 -15.70 -18.36
N PRO A 176 31.31 -16.06 -19.26
CA PRO A 176 31.61 -16.84 -20.46
C PRO A 176 32.76 -16.25 -21.28
N VAL A 177 33.60 -17.12 -21.85
CA VAL A 177 34.83 -16.75 -22.60
C VAL A 177 34.56 -15.80 -23.77
N ASN A 178 33.34 -15.81 -24.32
CA ASN A 178 32.93 -14.93 -25.43
C ASN A 178 32.38 -13.57 -24.98
N ILE A 179 32.44 -13.24 -23.68
CA ILE A 179 31.91 -11.99 -23.12
C ILE A 179 33.05 -11.11 -22.64
N ASP A 180 33.14 -9.91 -23.21
CA ASP A 180 34.07 -8.86 -22.80
C ASP A 180 33.37 -7.88 -21.83
N PRO A 181 33.72 -7.87 -20.52
CA PRO A 181 33.09 -6.99 -19.54
C PRO A 181 33.35 -5.51 -19.80
N VAL A 182 34.46 -5.15 -20.44
CA VAL A 182 34.82 -3.74 -20.70
C VAL A 182 33.92 -3.11 -21.76
N LYS A 183 33.25 -3.92 -22.60
CA LYS A 183 32.30 -3.44 -23.62
C LYS A 183 30.87 -3.23 -23.09
N ALA A 184 30.57 -3.60 -21.85
CA ALA A 184 29.23 -3.40 -21.27
C ALA A 184 28.90 -1.91 -21.05
N LYS A 185 27.61 -1.56 -21.14
CA LYS A 185 27.12 -0.22 -20.80
C LYS A 185 27.14 -0.04 -19.29
N LEU A 186 27.61 1.12 -18.79
CA LEU A 186 27.66 1.41 -17.35
C LEU A 186 26.28 1.51 -16.70
N SER A 187 25.22 1.68 -17.49
CA SER A 187 23.84 1.70 -17.01
C SER A 187 23.21 0.31 -16.90
N ASP A 188 23.89 -0.75 -17.33
CA ASP A 188 23.38 -2.13 -17.23
C ASP A 188 23.38 -2.60 -15.76
N ALA A 189 22.22 -3.05 -15.27
CA ALA A 189 22.07 -3.59 -13.91
C ALA A 189 22.59 -5.03 -13.78
N SER A 190 22.95 -5.70 -14.88
CA SER A 190 23.52 -7.05 -14.85
C SER A 190 24.90 -7.08 -14.19
N THR A 191 25.33 -8.27 -13.76
CA THR A 191 26.68 -8.56 -13.24
C THR A 191 27.79 -8.00 -14.14
N ARG A 192 27.55 -7.89 -15.45
CA ARG A 192 28.48 -7.31 -16.42
C ARG A 192 28.62 -5.81 -16.26
N GLY A 193 27.50 -5.09 -16.12
CA GLY A 193 27.51 -3.65 -15.89
C GLY A 193 28.14 -3.30 -14.54
N GLN A 194 27.92 -4.14 -13.53
CA GLN A 194 28.58 -4.05 -12.22
C GLN A 194 30.10 -4.14 -12.34
N LEU A 195 30.59 -5.21 -12.97
CA LEU A 195 32.02 -5.41 -13.16
C LEU A 195 32.63 -4.28 -14.00
N ALA A 196 31.95 -3.85 -15.07
CA ALA A 196 32.41 -2.74 -15.91
C ALA A 196 32.54 -1.42 -15.13
N ARG A 197 31.59 -1.10 -14.23
CA ARG A 197 31.68 0.04 -13.32
C ARG A 197 32.90 -0.09 -12.41
N LYS A 198 33.08 -1.24 -11.74
CA LYS A 198 34.20 -1.49 -10.81
C LYS A 198 35.57 -1.37 -11.50
N LEU A 199 35.75 -1.99 -12.66
CA LEU A 199 37.01 -1.96 -13.41
C LEU A 199 37.35 -0.54 -13.90
N ARG A 200 36.36 0.22 -14.39
CA ARG A 200 36.59 1.60 -14.87
C ARG A 200 36.80 2.62 -13.76
N THR A 201 36.23 2.37 -12.57
CA THR A 201 36.40 3.25 -11.40
C THR A 201 37.77 3.04 -10.72
N GLY A 202 38.47 1.93 -11.04
CA GLY A 202 39.77 1.59 -10.46
C GLY A 202 39.63 0.92 -9.10
N LEU A 203 40.05 -0.35 -9.00
CA LEU A 203 39.97 -1.16 -7.78
C LEU A 203 40.85 -0.63 -6.63
N GLY A 204 41.79 0.26 -6.92
CA GLY A 204 42.67 0.90 -5.93
C GLY A 204 42.17 2.25 -5.40
N GLU A 205 41.09 2.81 -5.97
CA GLU A 205 40.56 4.11 -5.57
C GLU A 205 39.68 4.02 -4.32
N THR A 206 39.74 5.06 -3.49
CA THR A 206 38.79 5.21 -2.37
C THR A 206 37.38 5.47 -2.92
N ILE A 207 36.44 4.61 -2.54
CA ILE A 207 35.02 4.74 -2.90
C ILE A 207 34.30 5.69 -1.97
N GLY A 208 34.66 5.65 -0.69
CA GLY A 208 34.06 6.48 0.34
C GLY A 208 34.76 6.35 1.69
N TYR A 209 34.13 6.92 2.71
CA TYR A 209 34.67 6.97 4.07
C TYR A 209 33.66 6.44 5.06
N VAL A 210 34.15 5.73 6.07
CA VAL A 210 33.37 5.10 7.13
C VAL A 210 33.82 5.68 8.47
N LEU A 211 32.87 6.06 9.29
CA LEU A 211 33.09 6.48 10.68
C LEU A 211 32.34 5.52 11.59
N PRO A 212 33.02 4.57 12.26
CA PRO A 212 32.42 3.78 13.32
C PRO A 212 31.84 4.71 14.37
N LEU A 213 30.55 4.57 14.67
CA LEU A 213 29.83 5.57 15.45
C LEU A 213 28.77 4.93 16.32
N LYS A 214 28.86 5.19 17.62
CA LYS A 214 27.85 4.83 18.62
C LYS A 214 27.47 6.05 19.44
N ALA A 215 26.18 6.23 19.67
CA ALA A 215 25.69 7.22 20.62
C ALA A 215 25.56 6.57 22.00
N GLN A 216 26.08 7.23 23.03
CA GLN A 216 25.80 6.92 24.42
C GLN A 216 24.97 8.06 25.02
N MET A 217 23.79 7.73 25.53
CA MET A 217 22.92 8.69 26.19
C MET A 217 23.21 8.73 27.69
N ALA A 218 23.64 9.88 28.20
CA ALA A 218 23.75 10.20 29.62
C ALA A 218 22.93 11.48 29.92
N GLU A 219 23.40 12.41 30.76
CA GLU A 219 22.81 13.76 30.85
C GLU A 219 22.91 14.55 29.53
N LYS A 220 23.88 14.18 28.68
CA LYS A 220 24.07 14.69 27.32
C LYS A 220 24.40 13.53 26.38
N ILE A 221 24.25 13.75 25.09
CA ILE A 221 24.66 12.79 24.05
C ILE A 221 26.19 12.82 23.96
N ILE A 222 26.81 11.65 24.13
CA ILE A 222 28.25 11.47 23.98
C ILE A 222 28.46 10.53 22.79
N TRP A 223 29.19 11.01 21.79
CA TRP A 223 29.56 10.21 20.63
C TRP A 223 30.83 9.42 20.93
N GLN A 224 30.81 8.14 20.56
CA GLN A 224 31.93 7.23 20.67
C GLN A 224 32.28 6.66 19.32
N SER A 225 33.57 6.41 19.12
CA SER A 225 34.13 5.76 17.94
C SER A 225 35.20 4.76 18.36
N SER A 226 35.52 3.85 17.46
CA SER A 226 36.54 2.82 17.67
C SER A 226 37.28 2.60 16.36
N LEU A 227 38.58 2.33 16.45
CA LEU A 227 39.31 1.80 15.29
C LEU A 227 38.85 0.37 15.03
N TRP A 228 38.60 0.04 13.77
CA TRP A 228 38.29 -1.33 13.39
C TRP A 228 39.59 -2.14 13.25
N PRO A 229 39.71 -3.29 13.94
CA PRO A 229 40.84 -4.19 13.79
C PRO A 229 40.69 -5.00 12.49
N LEU A 230 41.00 -4.35 11.37
CA LEU A 230 40.90 -4.94 10.04
C LEU A 230 41.95 -6.05 9.85
N LYS A 231 41.59 -7.14 9.16
CA LYS A 231 42.53 -8.20 8.78
C LYS A 231 43.57 -7.75 7.75
N THR A 232 43.29 -6.68 7.02
CA THR A 232 44.17 -6.09 6.01
C THR A 232 44.36 -4.61 6.32
N GLU A 233 45.33 -3.96 5.68
CA GLU A 233 45.58 -2.51 5.85
C GLU A 233 44.41 -1.63 5.36
N ARG A 234 43.47 -2.19 4.58
CA ARG A 234 42.34 -1.46 3.99
C ARG A 234 41.00 -2.08 4.38
N LEU A 235 39.95 -1.26 4.35
CA LEU A 235 38.58 -1.72 4.48
C LEU A 235 38.03 -2.07 3.09
N PHE A 236 37.87 -3.36 2.81
CA PHE A 236 37.24 -3.85 1.59
C PHE A 236 35.73 -4.08 1.79
N LEU A 237 34.92 -3.57 0.87
CA LEU A 237 33.46 -3.70 0.90
C LEU A 237 33.00 -5.07 0.39
N LEU A 238 31.85 -5.52 0.90
CA LEU A 238 31.11 -6.64 0.34
C LEU A 238 30.68 -6.34 -1.11
N GLY A 239 30.54 -7.40 -1.91
CA GLY A 239 30.10 -7.29 -3.30
C GLY A 239 28.67 -6.78 -3.44
N GLY A 240 28.36 -6.13 -4.57
CA GLY A 240 27.03 -5.60 -4.89
C GLY A 240 27.04 -4.12 -5.29
N ASP A 241 25.85 -3.61 -5.62
CA ASP A 241 25.59 -2.22 -6.04
C ASP A 241 24.88 -1.38 -4.95
N SER A 242 24.62 -1.96 -3.78
CA SER A 242 24.00 -1.25 -2.66
C SER A 242 24.87 -0.08 -2.17
N PRO A 243 24.27 0.94 -1.53
CA PRO A 243 25.01 1.98 -0.83
C PRO A 243 26.13 1.44 0.06
N LEU A 244 27.25 2.18 0.17
CA LEU A 244 28.43 1.79 0.95
C LEU A 244 28.09 1.26 2.35
N GLY A 245 27.15 1.89 3.06
CA GLY A 245 26.75 1.51 4.42
C GLY A 245 26.12 0.11 4.54
N LEU A 246 25.52 -0.42 3.46
CA LEU A 246 24.97 -1.78 3.42
C LEU A 246 26.01 -2.83 2.99
N ARG A 247 27.20 -2.41 2.57
CA ARG A 247 28.28 -3.28 2.09
C ARG A 247 29.45 -3.37 3.08
N LEU A 248 29.24 -2.96 4.33
CA LEU A 248 30.26 -3.03 5.37
C LEU A 248 30.44 -4.49 5.84
N PRO A 249 31.68 -5.02 5.90
CA PRO A 249 31.96 -6.39 6.33
C PRO A 249 31.93 -6.53 7.87
N LEU A 250 30.81 -6.19 8.50
CA LEU A 250 30.69 -6.13 9.97
C LEU A 250 30.96 -7.49 10.64
N ASP A 251 30.64 -8.60 9.97
CA ASP A 251 30.91 -9.96 10.45
C ASP A 251 32.41 -10.29 10.56
N SER A 252 33.28 -9.50 9.93
CA SER A 252 34.74 -9.67 10.03
C SER A 252 35.35 -9.06 11.29
N LEU A 253 34.59 -8.21 12.00
CA LEU A 253 35.04 -7.54 13.22
C LEU A 253 35.00 -8.50 14.42
N PRO A 254 35.81 -8.29 15.47
CA PRO A 254 35.77 -9.10 16.68
C PRO A 254 34.43 -8.98 17.39
N TRP A 255 33.73 -10.11 17.52
CA TRP A 255 32.46 -10.19 18.21
C TRP A 255 32.63 -10.59 19.68
N VAL A 256 31.73 -10.07 20.51
CA VAL A 256 31.43 -10.61 21.84
C VAL A 256 30.37 -11.72 21.67
N ASP A 257 30.41 -12.76 22.51
CA ASP A 257 29.34 -13.77 22.56
C ASP A 257 27.96 -13.08 22.64
N PRO A 258 26.96 -13.45 21.81
CA PRO A 258 25.64 -12.81 21.81
C PRO A 258 24.95 -12.80 23.17
N LYS A 259 25.24 -13.78 24.05
CA LYS A 259 24.71 -13.83 25.42
C LYS A 259 25.39 -12.85 26.38
N ALA A 260 26.59 -12.37 26.02
CA ALA A 260 27.38 -11.40 26.77
C ALA A 260 27.28 -9.98 26.18
N GLN A 261 26.61 -9.79 25.03
CA GLN A 261 26.29 -8.46 24.53
C GLN A 261 25.17 -7.82 25.36
N PRO A 262 25.32 -6.56 25.78
CA PRO A 262 24.19 -5.78 26.28
C PRO A 262 23.15 -5.68 25.17
N VAL A 263 21.94 -6.17 25.42
CA VAL A 263 20.84 -6.04 24.47
C VAL A 263 20.34 -4.59 24.50
N ASP A 264 20.67 -3.81 23.48
CA ASP A 264 20.13 -2.47 23.29
C ASP A 264 18.66 -2.61 22.82
N PHE A 265 17.72 -2.58 23.76
CA PHE A 265 16.30 -2.60 23.43
C PHE A 265 15.84 -1.25 22.88
N PRO A 266 15.00 -1.20 21.82
CA PRO A 266 14.34 0.02 21.43
C PRO A 266 13.51 0.57 22.58
N VAL A 267 13.46 1.89 22.71
CA VAL A 267 12.65 2.56 23.74
C VAL A 267 11.19 2.14 23.62
N ASP A 268 10.61 1.68 24.72
CA ASP A 268 9.20 1.27 24.75
C ASP A 268 8.30 2.45 24.32
N PRO A 269 7.36 2.25 23.38
CA PRO A 269 6.39 3.29 23.01
C PRO A 269 5.62 3.91 24.18
N TYR A 270 5.44 3.18 25.29
CA TYR A 270 4.78 3.65 26.52
C TYR A 270 5.71 4.40 27.48
N ALA A 271 7.02 4.46 27.22
CA ALA A 271 7.97 5.16 28.09
C ALA A 271 7.74 6.69 28.05
N ALA A 272 7.85 7.34 29.21
CA ALA A 272 7.78 8.79 29.33
C ALA A 272 8.94 9.45 28.55
N ARG A 273 8.63 10.57 27.87
CA ARG A 273 9.59 11.30 27.02
C ARG A 273 9.73 12.73 27.49
N GLN A 274 10.96 13.24 27.47
CA GLN A 274 11.23 14.64 27.73
C GLN A 274 10.91 15.50 26.50
N VAL A 275 10.78 16.81 26.69
CA VAL A 275 10.66 17.75 25.57
C VAL A 275 11.96 17.71 24.76
N LEU A 276 11.85 17.72 23.43
CA LEU A 276 13.03 17.74 22.56
C LEU A 276 13.83 19.03 22.76
N GLY A 277 15.15 18.89 22.91
CA GLY A 277 16.05 20.02 22.96
C GLY A 277 16.10 20.79 21.63
N ASP A 278 16.71 21.98 21.70
CA ASP A 278 17.33 22.59 20.53
C ASP A 278 18.67 21.90 20.29
N TYR A 279 18.89 21.41 19.07
CA TYR A 279 20.14 20.77 18.66
C TYR A 279 20.98 21.83 17.95
N PRO A 280 21.89 22.54 18.67
CA PRO A 280 22.57 23.70 18.15
C PRO A 280 23.52 23.32 17.01
N ARG A 281 23.43 24.08 15.92
CA ARG A 281 24.34 24.00 14.76
C ARG A 281 25.56 24.89 14.93
N THR A 282 25.66 25.61 16.05
CA THR A 282 26.78 26.50 16.39
C THR A 282 27.87 25.72 17.14
N PRO A 283 29.15 26.05 16.94
CA PRO A 283 30.27 25.27 17.45
C PRO A 283 30.35 25.32 18.98
N ILE A 284 30.55 24.15 19.59
CA ILE A 284 31.25 24.03 20.87
C ILE A 284 32.72 23.87 20.49
N ASN A 285 33.62 24.72 21.00
CA ASN A 285 35.06 24.55 20.79
C ASN A 285 35.46 23.12 21.20
N PRO A 286 35.82 22.23 20.26
CA PRO A 286 36.08 20.84 20.60
C PRO A 286 37.47 20.74 21.24
N LYS A 287 37.55 20.08 22.39
CA LYS A 287 38.82 19.45 22.81
C LYS A 287 38.89 18.10 22.11
N LEU A 288 39.66 18.01 21.03
CA LEU A 288 39.93 16.74 20.36
C LEU A 288 40.81 15.88 21.29
N VAL A 289 40.37 14.67 21.57
CA VAL A 289 41.17 13.66 22.29
C VAL A 289 41.75 12.71 21.25
N ALA A 290 43.05 12.43 21.35
CA ALA A 290 43.71 11.45 20.48
C ALA A 290 43.05 10.06 20.64
N PRO A 291 42.97 9.25 19.56
CA PRO A 291 42.33 7.95 19.66
C PRO A 291 43.15 7.03 20.57
N SER A 292 42.47 6.23 21.39
CA SER A 292 43.14 5.13 22.09
C SER A 292 43.65 4.12 21.05
N PRO A 293 44.94 3.73 21.08
CA PRO A 293 45.47 2.74 20.16
C PRO A 293 44.80 1.37 20.41
N VAL A 294 44.53 0.62 19.34
CA VAL A 294 44.08 -0.77 19.46
C VAL A 294 45.30 -1.62 19.83
N LEU A 295 45.41 -1.96 21.10
CA LEU A 295 46.49 -2.79 21.61
C LEU A 295 46.02 -4.25 21.72
N PRO A 296 46.83 -5.24 21.29
CA PRO A 296 46.54 -6.64 21.54
C PRO A 296 46.71 -6.98 23.04
N PRO A 297 45.85 -7.85 23.62
CA PRO A 297 44.70 -8.51 23.00
C PRO A 297 43.54 -7.54 22.75
N ILE A 298 42.95 -7.61 21.56
CA ILE A 298 41.80 -6.75 21.20
C ILE A 298 40.64 -7.10 22.11
N ASN A 299 40.10 -6.12 22.83
CA ASN A 299 38.88 -6.27 23.61
C ASN A 299 37.66 -6.12 22.68
N PRO A 300 36.88 -7.18 22.41
CA PRO A 300 35.76 -7.11 21.47
C PRO A 300 34.64 -6.15 21.96
N HIS A 301 34.56 -5.87 23.26
CA HIS A 301 33.59 -4.91 23.82
C HIS A 301 33.87 -3.45 23.42
N GLU A 302 35.09 -3.13 23.00
CA GLU A 302 35.50 -1.78 22.58
C GLU A 302 35.29 -1.53 21.08
N VAL A 303 34.92 -2.57 20.32
CA VAL A 303 34.70 -2.49 18.86
C VAL A 303 33.25 -2.13 18.57
N ILE A 304 33.04 -0.96 17.97
CA ILE A 304 31.72 -0.48 17.56
C ILE A 304 31.36 -1.08 16.20
N HIS A 305 30.24 -1.79 16.14
CA HIS A 305 29.75 -2.48 14.94
C HIS A 305 28.73 -1.66 14.12
N THR A 306 28.50 -0.40 14.51
CA THR A 306 27.63 0.56 13.79
C THR A 306 28.50 1.64 13.15
N ALA A 307 28.15 2.10 11.95
CA ALA A 307 28.97 3.08 11.25
C ALA A 307 28.14 4.04 10.39
N LEU A 308 28.56 5.31 10.37
CA LEU A 308 28.13 6.28 9.35
C LEU A 308 29.02 6.10 8.12
N ALA A 309 28.42 6.13 6.93
CA ALA A 309 29.13 5.98 5.67
C ALA A 309 28.90 7.20 4.75
N LEU A 310 29.95 7.58 4.03
CA LEU A 310 29.97 8.71 3.10
C LEU A 310 30.43 8.24 1.74
N GLU A 311 29.62 8.47 0.71
CA GLU A 311 29.90 8.00 -0.65
C GLU A 311 29.47 9.05 -1.67
N VAL A 312 30.31 9.32 -2.68
CA VAL A 312 29.91 10.18 -3.80
C VAL A 312 29.41 9.32 -4.95
N ARG A 313 28.12 9.43 -5.28
CA ARG A 313 27.48 8.70 -6.39
C ARG A 313 26.82 9.68 -7.34
N ASN A 314 27.07 9.53 -8.64
CA ASN A 314 26.53 10.41 -9.68
C ASN A 314 26.74 11.92 -9.40
N GLY A 315 27.88 12.25 -8.79
CA GLY A 315 28.22 13.63 -8.43
C GLY A 315 27.46 14.20 -7.24
N ILE A 316 26.79 13.37 -6.43
CA ILE A 316 26.10 13.73 -5.18
C ILE A 316 26.79 13.05 -4.01
N LEU A 317 27.03 13.78 -2.90
CA LEU A 317 27.53 13.20 -1.66
C LEU A 317 26.36 12.63 -0.85
N TYR A 318 26.36 11.32 -0.65
CA TYR A 318 25.40 10.61 0.19
C TYR A 318 25.96 10.42 1.59
N VAL A 319 25.10 10.65 2.59
CA VAL A 319 25.39 10.40 4.01
C VAL A 319 24.46 9.28 4.47
N PHE A 320 25.03 8.10 4.62
CA PHE A 320 24.34 6.91 5.09
C PHE A 320 24.37 6.88 6.62
N MET A 321 23.21 7.09 7.23
CA MET A 321 23.06 7.14 8.69
C MET A 321 23.17 5.74 9.29
N PRO A 322 23.86 5.59 10.44
CA PRO A 322 23.86 4.35 11.21
C PRO A 322 22.51 4.11 11.90
N PRO A 323 22.22 2.88 12.36
CA PRO A 323 21.07 2.63 13.22
C PRO A 323 21.27 3.33 14.57
N LEU A 324 20.27 4.09 15.01
CA LEU A 324 20.26 4.80 16.30
C LEU A 324 18.98 4.44 17.07
N THR A 325 19.10 4.29 18.38
CA THR A 325 17.99 3.83 19.25
C THR A 325 17.13 4.97 19.81
N THR A 326 17.62 6.21 19.82
CA THR A 326 16.89 7.39 20.32
C THR A 326 16.77 8.50 19.27
N LEU A 327 15.63 9.19 19.27
CA LEU A 327 15.38 10.32 18.38
C LEU A 327 16.37 11.47 18.67
N GLU A 328 16.72 11.67 19.93
CA GLU A 328 17.63 12.72 20.38
C GLU A 328 19.02 12.57 19.73
N SER A 329 19.57 11.35 19.73
CA SER A 329 20.87 11.06 19.10
C SER A 329 20.79 11.25 17.58
N TRP A 330 19.65 10.90 16.98
CA TRP A 330 19.43 11.08 15.55
C TRP A 330 19.37 12.57 15.16
N LEU A 331 18.63 13.39 15.91
CA LEU A 331 18.53 14.83 15.67
C LEU A 331 19.85 15.57 15.89
N ASP A 332 20.64 15.16 16.90
CA ASP A 332 21.99 15.71 17.13
C ASP A 332 22.93 15.41 15.96
N LEU A 333 22.91 14.17 15.45
CA LEU A 333 23.70 13.78 14.28
C LEU A 333 23.27 14.53 13.02
N VAL A 334 21.97 14.68 12.79
CA VAL A 334 21.44 15.49 11.67
C VAL A 334 21.93 16.94 11.77
N ALA A 335 21.91 17.54 12.96
CA ALA A 335 22.41 18.90 13.17
C ALA A 335 23.92 19.01 12.90
N ALA A 336 24.72 18.01 13.30
CA ALA A 336 26.15 17.95 13.02
C ALA A 336 26.44 17.82 11.51
N ILE A 337 25.66 17.01 10.80
CA ILE A 337 25.75 16.81 9.35
C ILE A 337 25.38 18.11 8.61
N GLU A 338 24.28 18.76 8.99
CA GLU A 338 23.85 20.02 8.38
C GLU A 338 24.89 21.13 8.58
N TYR A 339 25.52 21.19 9.75
CA TYR A 339 26.64 22.10 10.00
C TYR A 339 27.80 21.86 9.02
N CYS A 340 28.17 20.60 8.79
CA CYS A 340 29.25 20.25 7.86
C CYS A 340 28.88 20.62 6.41
N ALA A 341 27.65 20.31 5.98
CA ALA A 341 27.14 20.69 4.67
C ALA A 341 27.18 22.21 4.46
N LYS A 342 26.74 22.97 5.46
CA LYS A 342 26.75 24.45 5.42
C LYS A 342 28.17 25.00 5.36
N THR A 343 29.07 24.50 6.21
CA THR A 343 30.47 24.94 6.30
C THR A 343 31.21 24.70 4.99
N LEU A 344 30.98 23.55 4.37
CA LEU A 344 31.63 23.17 3.12
C LEU A 344 30.90 23.68 1.86
N LYS A 345 29.73 24.34 2.05
CA LYS A 345 28.81 24.76 0.98
C LYS A 345 28.49 23.63 0.02
N GLN A 346 28.15 22.49 0.60
CA GLN A 346 28.13 21.19 -0.06
C GLN A 346 26.75 20.58 0.10
N PRO A 347 25.92 20.56 -0.97
CA PRO A 347 24.67 19.83 -0.94
C PRO A 347 24.91 18.33 -0.75
N ILE A 348 24.06 17.69 0.05
CA ILE A 348 24.13 16.27 0.37
C ILE A 348 22.79 15.58 0.20
N ARG A 349 22.81 14.25 0.17
CA ARG A 349 21.62 13.42 0.25
C ARG A 349 21.68 12.52 1.47
N MET A 350 20.62 12.52 2.28
CA MET A 350 20.51 11.69 3.47
C MET A 350 19.91 10.33 3.12
N GLU A 351 20.54 9.25 3.57
CA GLU A 351 20.06 7.88 3.35
C GLU A 351 20.40 6.95 4.52
N GLY A 352 19.99 5.69 4.44
CA GLY A 352 20.35 4.65 5.40
C GLY A 352 19.24 4.35 6.41
N TYR A 353 19.61 4.06 7.66
CA TYR A 353 18.64 3.66 8.69
C TYR A 353 17.74 4.84 9.09
N ALA A 354 16.43 4.65 9.06
CA ALA A 354 15.45 5.66 9.46
C ALA A 354 15.61 6.06 10.96
N PRO A 355 15.14 7.26 11.37
CA PRO A 355 15.04 7.58 12.79
C PRO A 355 14.19 6.52 13.52
N PRO A 356 14.50 6.23 14.80
CA PRO A 356 13.63 5.40 15.62
C PRO A 356 12.24 6.05 15.74
N ARG A 357 11.18 5.22 15.80
CA ARG A 357 9.81 5.73 15.90
C ARG A 357 9.62 6.54 17.18
N ASP A 358 9.04 7.72 17.02
CA ASP A 358 8.84 8.65 18.12
C ASP A 358 7.62 9.53 17.89
N ALA A 359 6.74 9.65 18.89
CA ALA A 359 5.53 10.46 18.80
C ALA A 359 5.79 11.96 18.58
N ARG A 360 7.01 12.45 18.86
CA ARG A 360 7.42 13.86 18.68
C ARG A 360 7.91 14.14 17.25
N LEU A 361 8.11 13.10 16.43
CA LEU A 361 8.55 13.19 15.04
C LEU A 361 7.48 12.59 14.12
N GLN A 362 6.95 13.39 13.20
CA GLN A 362 6.00 12.93 12.21
C GLN A 362 6.71 12.59 10.90
N SER A 363 6.10 11.68 10.13
CA SER A 363 6.65 11.24 8.85
C SER A 363 5.58 10.99 7.81
N LEU A 364 5.94 11.16 6.55
CA LEU A 364 5.24 10.60 5.40
C LEU A 364 6.24 9.88 4.51
N SER A 365 5.80 8.87 3.76
CA SER A 365 6.66 8.19 2.78
C SER A 365 5.99 8.08 1.41
N VAL A 366 6.80 8.13 0.36
CA VAL A 366 6.43 7.94 -1.04
C VAL A 366 7.24 6.75 -1.57
N THR A 367 6.59 5.61 -1.75
CA THR A 367 7.23 4.32 -2.08
C THR A 367 6.85 3.90 -3.51
N PRO A 368 7.80 3.78 -4.44
CA PRO A 368 7.55 3.25 -5.78
C PRO A 368 7.42 1.72 -5.78
N ASP A 369 6.25 1.24 -5.37
CA ASP A 369 5.89 -0.18 -5.33
C ASP A 369 5.52 -0.74 -6.74
N PRO A 370 5.31 -2.07 -6.91
CA PRO A 370 5.05 -2.66 -8.20
C PRO A 370 3.69 -2.19 -8.68
N GLY A 371 3.67 -1.68 -9.91
CA GLY A 371 2.44 -1.15 -10.49
C GLY A 371 1.97 0.20 -9.97
N VAL A 372 2.49 0.71 -8.85
CA VAL A 372 1.99 1.96 -8.22
C VAL A 372 3.09 2.77 -7.52
N ILE A 373 2.79 4.03 -7.20
CA ILE A 373 3.48 4.79 -6.16
C ILE A 373 2.52 4.87 -4.97
N GLU A 374 2.90 4.28 -3.85
CA GLU A 374 2.18 4.33 -2.59
C GLU A 374 2.63 5.53 -1.77
N VAL A 375 1.69 6.24 -1.15
CA VAL A 375 1.97 7.33 -0.21
C VAL A 375 1.44 6.94 1.15
N ASN A 376 2.33 6.70 2.12
CA ASN A 376 1.93 6.58 3.53
C ASN A 376 1.77 7.99 4.09
N ILE A 377 0.52 8.47 4.17
CA ILE A 377 0.25 9.82 4.67
C ILE A 377 0.17 9.81 6.20
N HIS A 378 0.74 10.85 6.81
CA HIS A 378 0.72 11.01 8.25
C HIS A 378 -0.71 11.10 8.80
N PRO A 379 -0.98 10.50 9.98
CA PRO A 379 -2.31 10.52 10.55
C PRO A 379 -2.67 11.90 11.11
N VAL A 380 -3.96 12.20 11.13
CA VAL A 380 -4.53 13.45 11.65
C VAL A 380 -5.69 13.18 12.59
N SER A 381 -5.97 14.11 13.50
CA SER A 381 -7.01 13.93 14.53
C SER A 381 -8.35 14.55 14.12
N THR A 382 -8.33 15.54 13.23
CA THR A 382 -9.52 16.31 12.85
C THR A 382 -9.92 16.12 11.38
N TRP A 383 -11.20 16.30 11.10
CA TRP A 383 -11.85 16.25 9.81
C TRP A 383 -11.31 17.33 8.88
N ASP A 384 -11.16 18.57 9.38
CA ASP A 384 -10.66 19.67 8.55
C ASP A 384 -9.20 19.43 8.12
N GLU A 385 -8.37 18.82 9.00
CA GLU A 385 -7.03 18.38 8.62
C GLU A 385 -7.07 17.22 7.61
N LEU A 386 -7.95 16.24 7.81
CA LEU A 386 -8.10 15.09 6.92
C LEU A 386 -8.53 15.53 5.51
N GLU A 387 -9.55 16.37 5.42
CA GLU A 387 -10.04 16.95 4.16
C GLU A 387 -8.92 17.73 3.46
N ARG A 388 -8.24 18.62 4.19
CA ARG A 388 -7.14 19.42 3.64
C ARG A 388 -5.99 18.54 3.15
N ASN A 389 -5.61 17.53 3.92
CA ASN A 389 -4.51 16.63 3.56
C ASN A 389 -4.84 15.80 2.32
N MET A 390 -6.06 15.25 2.25
CA MET A 390 -6.50 14.52 1.06
C MET A 390 -6.53 15.42 -0.18
N HIS A 391 -7.07 16.62 -0.06
CA HIS A 391 -7.08 17.57 -1.18
C HIS A 391 -5.67 17.91 -1.67
N GLN A 392 -4.76 18.25 -0.75
CA GLN A 392 -3.38 18.57 -1.08
C GLN A 392 -2.61 17.39 -1.69
N LEU A 393 -2.89 16.17 -1.24
CA LEU A 393 -2.28 14.96 -1.77
C LEU A 393 -2.72 14.70 -3.22
N TYR A 394 -4.03 14.68 -3.49
CA TYR A 394 -4.56 14.47 -4.85
C TYR A 394 -4.08 15.57 -5.81
N GLU A 395 -4.06 16.82 -5.35
CA GLU A 395 -3.54 17.95 -6.12
C GLU A 395 -2.03 17.81 -6.42
N ALA A 396 -1.23 17.46 -5.41
CA ALA A 396 0.21 17.24 -5.57
C ALA A 396 0.51 16.08 -6.52
N ALA A 397 -0.23 14.97 -6.42
CA ALA A 397 -0.13 13.83 -7.34
C ALA A 397 -0.43 14.28 -8.78
N ARG A 398 -1.53 15.00 -9.01
CA ARG A 398 -1.88 15.53 -10.32
C ARG A 398 -0.79 16.43 -10.90
N TYR A 399 -0.23 17.35 -10.11
CA TYR A 399 0.90 18.20 -10.55
C TYR A 399 2.21 17.44 -10.75
N ALA A 400 2.37 16.29 -10.09
CA ALA A 400 3.46 15.36 -10.32
C ALA A 400 3.19 14.43 -11.52
N ARG A 401 2.12 14.65 -12.30
CA ARG A 401 1.68 13.79 -13.43
C ARG A 401 1.29 12.38 -13.02
N LEU A 402 0.69 12.24 -11.84
CA LEU A 402 0.15 11.01 -11.30
C LEU A 402 -1.38 11.07 -11.17
N GLY A 403 -2.05 9.93 -11.32
CA GLY A 403 -3.50 9.75 -11.24
C GLY A 403 -3.90 8.64 -10.27
N ALA A 404 -5.15 8.68 -9.79
CA ALA A 404 -5.70 7.75 -8.80
C ALA A 404 -6.50 6.58 -9.42
N GLU A 405 -6.55 6.52 -10.75
CA GLU A 405 -7.39 5.61 -11.51
C GLU A 405 -6.63 5.06 -12.73
N LYS A 406 -7.12 3.93 -13.26
CA LYS A 406 -6.66 3.36 -14.53
C LYS A 406 -7.84 2.78 -15.31
N PHE A 407 -7.58 2.48 -16.58
CA PHE A 407 -8.54 1.80 -17.44
C PHE A 407 -8.02 0.42 -17.83
N MET A 408 -8.91 -0.57 -17.83
CA MET A 408 -8.63 -1.92 -18.34
C MET A 408 -8.79 -1.94 -19.86
N LEU A 409 -8.21 -2.95 -20.53
CA LEU A 409 -8.27 -3.10 -22.00
C LEU A 409 -9.71 -3.06 -22.56
N ASP A 410 -10.65 -3.60 -21.80
CA ASP A 410 -12.06 -3.69 -22.16
C ASP A 410 -12.86 -2.41 -21.84
N GLY A 411 -12.17 -1.36 -21.41
CA GLY A 411 -12.74 -0.07 -21.04
C GLY A 411 -13.22 0.01 -19.60
N ARG A 412 -13.12 -1.02 -18.76
CA ARG A 412 -13.51 -0.89 -17.33
C ARG A 412 -12.66 0.16 -16.62
N HIS A 413 -13.32 0.94 -15.78
CA HIS A 413 -12.68 1.95 -14.93
C HIS A 413 -12.36 1.30 -13.58
N THR A 414 -11.10 1.39 -13.13
CA THR A 414 -10.64 0.79 -11.87
C THR A 414 -9.72 1.74 -11.12
N GLY A 415 -9.50 1.46 -9.84
CA GLY A 415 -8.45 2.12 -9.10
C GLY A 415 -7.07 1.68 -9.61
N THR A 416 -6.02 2.27 -9.07
CA THR A 416 -4.63 1.98 -9.43
C THR A 416 -4.25 0.48 -9.36
N GLY A 417 -4.92 -0.29 -8.50
CA GLY A 417 -4.62 -1.70 -8.19
C GLY A 417 -3.73 -1.91 -6.97
N GLY A 418 -3.18 -0.83 -6.37
CA GLY A 418 -2.36 -0.91 -5.15
C GLY A 418 -3.15 -0.74 -3.84
N GLY A 419 -4.45 -0.45 -3.92
CA GLY A 419 -5.31 -0.18 -2.76
C GLY A 419 -5.22 1.26 -2.24
N ASN A 420 -5.98 1.54 -1.19
CA ASN A 420 -6.00 2.77 -0.41
C ASN A 420 -6.31 2.38 1.04
N HIS A 421 -5.38 1.66 1.67
CA HIS A 421 -5.60 1.17 3.03
C HIS A 421 -5.86 2.34 3.97
N VAL A 422 -6.84 2.21 4.86
CA VAL A 422 -7.14 3.24 5.86
C VAL A 422 -6.55 2.81 7.19
N THR A 423 -5.81 3.71 7.83
CA THR A 423 -5.24 3.45 9.16
C THR A 423 -5.99 4.22 10.22
N LEU A 424 -6.39 3.53 11.29
CA LEU A 424 -7.11 4.08 12.44
C LEU A 424 -6.31 3.77 13.71
N GLY A 425 -6.18 4.73 14.62
CA GLY A 425 -5.42 4.53 15.86
C GLY A 425 -5.51 5.73 16.77
N GLY A 426 -4.48 5.92 17.60
CA GLY A 426 -4.26 7.14 18.38
C GLY A 426 -2.88 7.74 18.11
N ALA A 427 -2.63 8.95 18.61
CA ALA A 427 -1.33 9.61 18.47
C ALA A 427 -0.18 8.81 19.11
N THR A 428 -0.50 8.06 20.16
CA THR A 428 0.38 7.06 20.78
C THR A 428 -0.36 5.73 20.95
N PRO A 429 0.33 4.60 21.17
CA PRO A 429 -0.33 3.33 21.48
C PRO A 429 -1.22 3.41 22.72
N ALA A 430 -0.84 4.21 23.73
CA ALA A 430 -1.67 4.44 24.91
C ALA A 430 -2.97 5.20 24.59
N ASP A 431 -2.99 5.99 23.52
CA ASP A 431 -4.17 6.72 23.06
C ASP A 431 -5.05 5.92 22.11
N SER A 432 -4.58 4.77 21.62
CA SER A 432 -5.31 3.98 20.64
C SER A 432 -6.69 3.55 21.18
N PRO A 433 -7.80 3.92 20.50
CA PRO A 433 -9.13 3.54 20.97
C PRO A 433 -9.33 2.03 20.97
N PHE A 434 -8.67 1.29 20.06
CA PHE A 434 -8.75 -0.17 19.97
C PHE A 434 -8.02 -0.89 21.11
N LEU A 435 -6.90 -0.33 21.58
CA LEU A 435 -6.17 -0.90 22.71
C LEU A 435 -6.82 -0.52 24.05
N ARG A 436 -7.35 0.70 24.14
CA ARG A 436 -8.07 1.19 25.33
C ARG A 436 -9.40 0.48 25.52
N ARG A 437 -10.17 0.24 24.45
CA ARG A 437 -11.46 -0.44 24.49
C ARG A 437 -11.54 -1.56 23.46
N PRO A 438 -11.28 -2.82 23.88
CA PRO A 438 -11.32 -3.96 22.98
C PRO A 438 -12.69 -4.21 22.33
N ASP A 439 -13.76 -3.78 22.98
CA ASP A 439 -15.12 -3.88 22.45
C ASP A 439 -15.33 -3.08 21.14
N LEU A 440 -14.50 -2.06 20.86
CA LEU A 440 -14.58 -1.30 19.61
C LEU A 440 -14.18 -2.14 18.40
N LEU A 441 -13.04 -2.84 18.46
CA LEU A 441 -12.60 -3.69 17.34
C LEU A 441 -13.56 -4.86 17.15
N LYS A 442 -14.04 -5.47 18.24
CA LYS A 442 -15.10 -6.47 18.18
C LYS A 442 -16.35 -5.93 17.47
N SER A 443 -16.83 -4.74 17.87
CA SER A 443 -18.00 -4.11 17.26
C SER A 443 -17.84 -3.91 15.75
N LEU A 444 -16.67 -3.42 15.33
CA LEU A 444 -16.35 -3.25 13.91
C LEU A 444 -16.34 -4.60 13.19
N LEU A 445 -15.65 -5.61 13.72
CA LEU A 445 -15.57 -6.95 13.10
C LEU A 445 -16.95 -7.59 12.95
N THR A 446 -17.78 -7.57 14.01
CA THR A 446 -19.14 -8.10 13.96
C THR A 446 -19.99 -7.37 12.92
N TYR A 447 -19.95 -6.04 12.92
CA TYR A 447 -20.74 -5.24 11.97
C TYR A 447 -20.30 -5.46 10.53
N TRP A 448 -18.98 -5.52 10.28
CA TRP A 448 -18.42 -5.83 8.96
C TRP A 448 -18.79 -7.23 8.48
N GLN A 449 -18.80 -8.20 9.41
CA GLN A 449 -19.17 -9.58 9.09
C GLN A 449 -20.65 -9.67 8.71
N GLN A 450 -21.52 -8.96 9.41
CA GLN A 450 -22.95 -8.87 9.12
C GLN A 450 -23.29 -8.06 7.87
N HIS A 451 -22.44 -7.12 7.45
CA HIS A 451 -22.69 -6.25 6.31
C HIS A 451 -21.62 -6.41 5.22
N PRO A 452 -21.73 -7.43 4.34
CA PRO A 452 -20.78 -7.67 3.26
C PRO A 452 -20.56 -6.49 2.30
N ALA A 453 -21.49 -5.53 2.21
CA ALA A 453 -21.30 -4.31 1.44
C ALA A 453 -20.02 -3.55 1.83
N LEU A 454 -19.64 -3.55 3.10
CA LEU A 454 -18.44 -2.84 3.58
C LEU A 454 -17.13 -3.46 3.05
N SER A 455 -17.14 -4.76 2.71
CA SER A 455 -15.99 -5.44 2.10
C SER A 455 -16.01 -5.39 0.58
N TYR A 456 -17.19 -5.43 -0.05
CA TYR A 456 -17.30 -5.65 -1.49
C TYR A 456 -17.55 -4.39 -2.31
N LEU A 457 -18.15 -3.35 -1.73
CA LEU A 457 -18.42 -2.09 -2.43
C LEU A 457 -17.13 -1.30 -2.67
N PHE A 458 -16.23 -1.29 -1.68
CA PHE A 458 -15.02 -0.47 -1.69
C PHE A 458 -13.78 -1.21 -2.19
N SER A 459 -13.84 -2.52 -2.40
CA SER A 459 -12.68 -3.34 -2.80
C SER A 459 -12.45 -3.37 -4.31
N GLY A 460 -11.21 -3.74 -4.68
CA GLY A 460 -10.80 -3.90 -6.08
C GLY A 460 -11.39 -5.14 -6.75
N GLN A 461 -10.95 -5.45 -7.97
CA GLN A 461 -11.49 -6.60 -8.73
C GLN A 461 -11.07 -7.96 -8.15
N PHE A 462 -9.88 -8.05 -7.56
CA PHE A 462 -9.37 -9.28 -6.99
C PHE A 462 -9.90 -9.47 -5.56
N ILE A 463 -11.04 -10.16 -5.44
CA ILE A 463 -11.67 -10.51 -4.17
C ILE A 463 -11.80 -12.02 -3.99
N GLY A 464 -12.16 -12.45 -2.78
CA GLY A 464 -12.28 -13.86 -2.41
C GLY A 464 -11.14 -14.32 -1.50
N PRO A 465 -11.12 -15.62 -1.14
CA PRO A 465 -10.26 -16.15 -0.09
C PRO A 465 -8.77 -16.07 -0.37
N THR A 466 -8.38 -15.97 -1.64
CA THR A 466 -6.97 -15.85 -2.08
C THR A 466 -6.55 -14.41 -2.38
N SER A 467 -7.43 -13.43 -2.13
CA SER A 467 -7.20 -12.01 -2.39
C SER A 467 -6.14 -11.38 -1.46
N GLN A 468 -5.89 -10.09 -1.62
CA GLN A 468 -4.95 -9.34 -0.78
C GLN A 468 -5.53 -8.88 0.56
N ALA A 469 -6.85 -9.04 0.73
CA ALA A 469 -7.62 -8.62 1.91
C ALA A 469 -8.91 -9.46 2.01
N PRO A 470 -8.83 -10.80 2.17
CA PRO A 470 -10.01 -11.64 2.26
C PRO A 470 -10.75 -11.34 3.56
N ARG A 471 -12.07 -11.50 3.52
CA ARG A 471 -12.89 -11.45 4.73
C ARG A 471 -12.59 -12.65 5.63
N VAL A 472 -12.84 -12.48 6.92
CA VAL A 472 -12.63 -13.52 7.94
C VAL A 472 -13.45 -14.80 7.68
N ASP A 473 -14.56 -14.68 6.95
CA ASP A 473 -15.50 -15.77 6.66
C ASP A 473 -15.43 -16.33 5.22
N GLU A 474 -14.41 -15.96 4.42
CA GLU A 474 -14.27 -16.46 3.05
C GLU A 474 -13.35 -17.68 2.92
N ALA A 475 -12.42 -17.86 3.87
CA ALA A 475 -11.25 -18.73 3.71
C ALA A 475 -11.45 -20.13 4.28
N ARG A 476 -11.96 -20.22 5.52
CA ARG A 476 -12.09 -21.46 6.28
C ARG A 476 -13.42 -21.51 7.01
N ASP A 477 -14.12 -22.63 6.87
CA ASP A 477 -15.46 -22.82 7.45
C ASP A 477 -15.49 -22.76 9.00
N ASP A 478 -14.39 -23.09 9.68
CA ASP A 478 -14.30 -23.11 11.14
C ASP A 478 -13.93 -21.76 11.79
N THR A 479 -13.48 -20.79 11.00
CA THR A 479 -12.91 -19.53 11.54
C THR A 479 -13.97 -18.69 12.26
N LEU A 480 -15.22 -18.69 11.80
CA LEU A 480 -16.30 -17.97 12.47
C LEU A 480 -16.58 -18.52 13.87
N GLY A 481 -16.61 -19.84 14.05
CA GLY A 481 -16.83 -20.47 15.35
C GLY A 481 -15.71 -20.13 16.35
N GLU A 482 -14.46 -20.17 15.92
CA GLU A 482 -13.31 -19.77 16.75
C GLU A 482 -13.33 -18.26 17.08
N LEU A 483 -13.76 -17.41 16.13
CA LEU A 483 -13.93 -15.99 16.36
C LEU A 483 -15.04 -15.69 17.38
N GLU A 484 -16.15 -16.44 17.36
CA GLU A 484 -17.21 -16.32 18.38
C GLU A 484 -16.67 -16.65 19.78
N ILE A 485 -15.86 -17.70 19.91
CA ILE A 485 -15.22 -18.05 21.18
C ILE A 485 -14.28 -16.93 21.63
N ALA A 486 -13.47 -16.38 20.72
CA ALA A 486 -12.60 -15.24 21.02
C ALA A 486 -13.42 -14.02 21.50
N PHE A 487 -14.58 -13.76 20.90
CA PHE A 487 -15.50 -12.70 21.32
C PHE A 487 -16.15 -12.94 22.68
N GLN A 488 -16.44 -14.20 23.03
CA GLN A 488 -16.90 -14.56 24.37
C GLN A 488 -15.80 -14.32 25.40
N GLN A 489 -14.55 -14.71 25.11
CA GLN A 489 -13.42 -14.43 25.99
C GLN A 489 -13.16 -12.93 26.14
N LEU A 490 -13.30 -12.14 25.07
CA LEU A 490 -13.23 -10.69 25.13
C LEU A 490 -14.28 -10.11 26.09
N ASP A 491 -15.55 -10.52 25.98
CA ASP A 491 -16.61 -10.00 26.86
C ASP A 491 -16.41 -10.37 28.33
N LEU A 492 -15.88 -11.57 28.59
CA LEU A 492 -15.61 -12.05 29.95
C LEU A 492 -14.46 -11.30 30.61
N GLN A 493 -13.40 -10.99 29.85
CA GLN A 493 -12.20 -10.35 30.38
C GLN A 493 -12.27 -8.81 30.33
N PHE A 494 -13.01 -8.26 29.36
CA PHE A 494 -13.08 -6.82 29.09
C PHE A 494 -14.55 -6.39 28.93
N PRO A 495 -15.23 -6.04 30.04
CA PRO A 495 -16.61 -5.57 29.97
C PRO A 495 -16.76 -4.37 29.03
N PRO A 496 -17.75 -4.36 28.11
CA PRO A 496 -17.90 -3.29 27.13
C PRO A 496 -18.02 -1.91 27.77
N GLY A 497 -17.34 -0.91 27.19
CA GLY A 497 -17.36 0.47 27.71
C GLY A 497 -16.29 0.77 28.76
N GLN A 498 -15.56 -0.24 29.25
CA GLN A 498 -14.49 -0.06 30.24
C GLN A 498 -13.12 0.02 29.57
N ILE A 499 -12.24 0.88 30.11
CA ILE A 499 -10.86 0.97 29.64
C ILE A 499 -10.09 -0.28 30.11
N SER A 500 -9.39 -0.93 29.19
CA SER A 500 -8.52 -2.08 29.45
C SER A 500 -7.14 -1.64 29.94
N GLU A 501 -6.64 -2.31 30.98
CA GLU A 501 -5.25 -2.21 31.44
C GLU A 501 -4.33 -3.21 30.73
N GLN A 502 -4.87 -4.06 29.84
CA GLN A 502 -4.14 -5.11 29.13
C GLN A 502 -4.19 -4.88 27.61
N PRO A 503 -3.49 -3.86 27.07
CA PRO A 503 -3.57 -3.50 25.66
C PRO A 503 -3.12 -4.61 24.70
N TRP A 504 -2.28 -5.56 25.15
CA TRP A 504 -1.81 -6.66 24.32
C TRP A 504 -2.85 -7.77 24.08
N MET A 505 -3.88 -7.86 24.93
CA MET A 505 -4.76 -9.03 24.94
C MET A 505 -5.68 -9.10 23.72
N ILE A 506 -6.13 -7.94 23.23
CA ILE A 506 -6.97 -7.86 22.03
C ILE A 506 -6.26 -8.45 20.80
N ASP A 507 -4.98 -8.12 20.63
CA ASP A 507 -4.15 -8.66 19.56
C ASP A 507 -4.00 -10.16 19.72
N ARG A 508 -3.70 -10.63 20.93
CA ARG A 508 -3.50 -12.06 21.20
C ARG A 508 -4.72 -12.93 20.97
N LEU A 509 -5.92 -12.42 21.27
CA LEU A 509 -7.16 -13.15 21.07
C LEU A 509 -7.57 -13.19 19.59
N LEU A 510 -7.23 -12.17 18.80
CA LEU A 510 -7.74 -12.03 17.42
C LEU A 510 -6.69 -12.34 16.33
N ARG A 511 -5.39 -12.26 16.62
CA ARG A 511 -4.31 -12.35 15.62
C ARG A 511 -4.40 -13.57 14.72
N HIS A 512 -4.74 -14.73 15.27
CA HIS A 512 -4.78 -15.97 14.51
C HIS A 512 -6.09 -16.16 13.74
N MET A 513 -7.13 -15.36 14.04
CA MET A 513 -8.39 -15.33 13.30
C MET A 513 -8.34 -14.30 12.16
N LEU A 514 -7.57 -13.23 12.33
CA LEU A 514 -7.39 -12.16 11.34
C LEU A 514 -6.17 -12.44 10.46
N VAL A 515 -6.25 -13.51 9.67
CA VAL A 515 -5.20 -13.96 8.74
C VAL A 515 -5.77 -14.38 7.39
N ASP A 516 -4.93 -14.40 6.36
CA ASP A 516 -5.26 -15.09 5.11
C ASP A 516 -5.12 -16.62 5.22
N LEU A 517 -5.40 -17.33 4.11
CA LEU A 517 -5.26 -18.79 3.99
C LEU A 517 -3.85 -19.33 4.34
N THR A 518 -2.81 -18.48 4.31
CA THR A 518 -1.43 -18.86 4.61
C THR A 518 -1.01 -18.50 6.04
N GLY A 519 -1.90 -17.91 6.84
CA GLY A 519 -1.60 -17.42 8.18
C GLY A 519 -0.97 -16.02 8.20
N ASN A 520 -1.06 -15.25 7.11
CA ASN A 520 -0.48 -13.91 7.02
C ASN A 520 -1.47 -12.84 7.48
N THR A 521 -1.16 -12.19 8.60
CA THR A 521 -1.93 -11.11 9.22
C THR A 521 -1.92 -9.81 8.40
N HIS A 522 -0.82 -9.52 7.69
CA HIS A 522 -0.72 -8.37 6.79
C HIS A 522 -1.70 -8.48 5.61
N ARG A 523 -2.22 -9.68 5.32
CA ARG A 523 -3.12 -9.92 4.20
C ARG A 523 -4.59 -10.00 4.62
N ALA A 524 -4.93 -9.85 5.89
CA ALA A 524 -6.32 -9.85 6.34
C ALA A 524 -7.04 -8.52 6.01
N GLU A 525 -8.36 -8.54 5.82
CA GLU A 525 -9.15 -7.31 5.66
C GLU A 525 -8.95 -6.33 6.84
N PHE A 526 -9.00 -6.86 8.07
CA PHE A 526 -8.65 -6.18 9.31
C PHE A 526 -7.23 -6.56 9.70
N CYS A 527 -6.26 -5.76 9.26
CA CYS A 527 -4.85 -5.99 9.53
C CYS A 527 -4.46 -5.40 10.89
N ILE A 528 -4.01 -6.28 11.80
CA ILE A 528 -3.58 -5.92 13.16
C ILE A 528 -2.06 -5.99 13.37
N ASP A 529 -1.27 -6.04 12.30
CA ASP A 529 0.20 -6.08 12.42
C ASP A 529 0.79 -4.84 13.07
N LYS A 530 0.12 -3.71 12.87
CA LYS A 530 0.48 -2.43 13.48
C LYS A 530 -0.28 -2.18 14.79
N LEU A 531 -1.06 -3.14 15.31
CA LEU A 531 -1.85 -2.96 16.53
C LEU A 531 -1.01 -3.18 17.79
N TYR A 532 -0.73 -4.44 18.14
CA TYR A 532 0.13 -4.78 19.26
C TYR A 532 0.93 -6.05 18.94
N SER A 533 1.82 -5.99 17.95
CA SER A 533 2.63 -7.15 17.61
C SER A 533 3.49 -7.59 18.80
N PRO A 534 3.52 -8.88 19.12
CA PRO A 534 4.29 -9.38 20.25
C PRO A 534 5.78 -9.52 20.00
N ASP A 535 6.21 -9.51 18.73
CA ASP A 535 7.57 -9.89 18.34
C ASP A 535 8.60 -8.83 18.72
N SER A 536 8.19 -7.56 18.78
CA SER A 536 9.08 -6.44 19.10
C SER A 536 8.31 -5.26 19.70
N SER A 537 9.00 -4.41 20.48
CA SER A 537 8.44 -3.13 20.94
C SER A 537 8.10 -2.18 19.78
N THR A 538 8.81 -2.28 18.65
CA THR A 538 8.56 -1.49 17.43
C THR A 538 7.25 -1.82 16.72
N GLY A 539 6.68 -3.00 16.95
CA GLY A 539 5.40 -3.43 16.38
C GLY A 539 4.16 -3.03 17.19
N ARG A 540 4.34 -2.35 18.32
CA ARG A 540 3.25 -1.91 19.23
C ARG A 540 2.84 -0.47 18.91
N LEU A 541 2.09 -0.28 17.82
CA LEU A 541 1.77 1.07 17.33
C LEU A 541 0.34 1.50 17.67
N GLY A 542 -0.53 0.58 18.06
CA GLY A 542 -1.94 0.86 18.35
C GLY A 542 -2.76 1.20 17.11
N ILE A 543 -2.33 0.75 15.92
CA ILE A 543 -2.95 1.07 14.65
C ILE A 543 -3.67 -0.17 14.08
N LEU A 544 -4.95 -0.01 13.78
CA LEU A 544 -5.73 -0.91 12.94
C LEU A 544 -5.62 -0.44 11.48
N GLU A 545 -5.37 -1.36 10.56
CA GLU A 545 -5.35 -1.08 9.12
C GLU A 545 -6.48 -1.82 8.41
N LEU A 546 -7.33 -1.08 7.70
CA LEU A 546 -8.41 -1.61 6.88
C LEU A 546 -7.95 -1.71 5.43
N ARG A 547 -7.87 -2.93 4.92
CA ARG A 547 -7.18 -3.22 3.64
C ARG A 547 -8.10 -3.39 2.44
N ALA A 548 -9.39 -3.70 2.63
CA ALA A 548 -10.35 -3.92 1.56
C ALA A 548 -10.87 -2.60 0.92
N PHE A 549 -10.00 -1.62 0.76
CA PHE A 549 -10.30 -0.32 0.14
C PHE A 549 -9.43 -0.15 -1.11
N GLU A 550 -10.08 -0.04 -2.27
CA GLU A 550 -9.47 0.37 -3.53
C GLU A 550 -9.31 1.90 -3.57
N MET A 551 -8.31 2.37 -4.32
CA MET A 551 -8.08 3.80 -4.54
C MET A 551 -9.27 4.45 -5.25
N PRO A 552 -9.96 5.42 -4.62
CA PRO A 552 -11.06 6.12 -5.27
C PRO A 552 -10.54 7.12 -6.31
N PRO A 553 -11.24 7.30 -7.44
CA PRO A 553 -10.82 8.20 -8.52
C PRO A 553 -10.84 9.68 -8.11
N HIS A 554 -11.55 10.02 -7.02
CA HIS A 554 -11.72 11.39 -6.57
C HIS A 554 -11.60 11.53 -5.04
N GLU A 555 -10.93 12.58 -4.57
CA GLU A 555 -10.69 12.87 -3.14
C GLU A 555 -11.98 12.89 -2.29
N ARG A 556 -13.08 13.43 -2.82
CA ARG A 556 -14.38 13.44 -2.13
C ARG A 556 -14.96 12.04 -1.90
N MET A 557 -14.71 11.09 -2.80
CA MET A 557 -15.10 9.70 -2.56
C MET A 557 -14.25 9.13 -1.42
N ASN A 558 -12.93 9.34 -1.44
CA ASN A 558 -12.06 8.95 -0.31
C ASN A 558 -12.55 9.53 1.03
N LEU A 559 -12.96 10.80 1.06
CA LEU A 559 -13.48 11.44 2.26
C LEU A 559 -14.86 10.93 2.67
N VAL A 560 -15.72 10.48 1.74
CA VAL A 560 -16.98 9.80 2.09
C VAL A 560 -16.72 8.44 2.76
N GLN A 561 -15.73 7.67 2.32
CA GLN A 561 -15.30 6.47 3.04
C GLN A 561 -14.80 6.83 4.45
N SER A 562 -14.03 7.91 4.55
CA SER A 562 -13.51 8.40 5.82
C SER A 562 -14.61 8.80 6.80
N VAL A 563 -15.65 9.53 6.37
CA VAL A 563 -16.75 9.92 7.26
C VAL A 563 -17.57 8.72 7.71
N LEU A 564 -17.78 7.72 6.85
CA LEU A 564 -18.43 6.45 7.21
C LEU A 564 -17.66 5.73 8.32
N LEU A 565 -16.34 5.59 8.16
CA LEU A 565 -15.49 4.94 9.16
C LEU A 565 -15.50 5.69 10.51
N ARG A 566 -15.38 7.03 10.47
CA ARG A 566 -15.43 7.86 11.69
C ARG A 566 -16.80 7.76 12.38
N ALA A 567 -17.90 7.72 11.62
CA ALA A 567 -19.25 7.56 12.16
C ALA A 567 -19.42 6.19 12.86
N LEU A 568 -18.92 5.11 12.25
CA LEU A 568 -18.94 3.77 12.86
C LEU A 568 -18.11 3.73 14.14
N VAL A 569 -16.90 4.30 14.15
CA VAL A 569 -16.07 4.39 15.36
C VAL A 569 -16.78 5.19 16.46
N ALA A 570 -17.33 6.37 16.14
CA ALA A 570 -18.05 7.19 17.10
C ALA A 570 -19.28 6.46 17.67
N ARG A 571 -20.07 5.83 16.80
CA ARG A 571 -21.24 5.03 17.17
C ARG A 571 -20.88 3.91 18.13
N PHE A 572 -19.90 3.08 17.77
CA PHE A 572 -19.53 1.90 18.56
C PHE A 572 -18.77 2.25 19.83
N TRP A 573 -18.05 3.37 19.84
CA TRP A 573 -17.49 3.90 21.07
C TRP A 573 -18.60 4.29 22.05
N LYS A 574 -19.62 5.02 21.59
CA LYS A 574 -20.75 5.43 22.43
C LYS A 574 -21.58 4.25 22.90
N ASN A 575 -21.94 3.37 21.97
CA ASN A 575 -22.79 2.20 22.19
C ASN A 575 -22.15 0.98 21.50
N PRO A 576 -21.43 0.11 22.24
CA PRO A 576 -20.82 -1.09 21.69
C PRO A 576 -21.83 -1.94 20.92
N TYR A 577 -21.46 -2.44 19.75
CA TYR A 577 -22.34 -3.25 18.92
C TYR A 577 -22.47 -4.66 19.48
N ARG A 578 -23.72 -5.13 19.64
CA ARG A 578 -24.04 -6.44 20.26
C ARG A 578 -24.64 -7.45 19.29
N GLY A 579 -24.38 -7.29 18.00
CA GLY A 579 -24.80 -8.25 16.98
C GLY A 579 -24.16 -9.63 17.16
N GLN A 580 -24.76 -10.65 16.54
CA GLN A 580 -24.21 -12.01 16.45
C GLN A 580 -23.61 -12.24 15.06
N LEU A 581 -22.56 -13.04 14.95
CA LEU A 581 -22.03 -13.40 13.63
C LEU A 581 -23.09 -14.18 12.84
N VAL A 582 -23.09 -14.01 11.52
CA VAL A 582 -24.06 -14.64 10.61
C VAL A 582 -23.35 -15.68 9.76
N ASP A 583 -23.82 -16.92 9.80
CA ASP A 583 -23.33 -17.97 8.90
C ASP A 583 -23.95 -17.78 7.51
N TRP A 584 -23.26 -16.97 6.68
CA TRP A 584 -23.71 -16.69 5.31
C TRP A 584 -23.60 -17.91 4.39
N GLY A 585 -22.71 -18.86 4.68
CA GLY A 585 -22.36 -19.96 3.78
C GLY A 585 -22.21 -19.51 2.33
N THR A 586 -22.86 -20.22 1.39
CA THR A 586 -22.79 -19.89 -0.04
C THR A 586 -23.57 -18.63 -0.42
N ALA A 587 -24.45 -18.11 0.45
CA ALA A 587 -25.18 -16.87 0.19
C ALA A 587 -24.23 -15.66 0.11
N LEU A 588 -23.06 -15.72 0.76
CA LEU A 588 -22.04 -14.69 0.66
C LEU A 588 -21.60 -14.47 -0.81
N HIS A 589 -21.37 -15.56 -1.55
CA HIS A 589 -20.89 -15.53 -2.94
C HIS A 589 -22.01 -15.60 -3.99
N ASP A 590 -23.25 -15.86 -3.56
CA ASP A 590 -24.43 -15.82 -4.43
C ASP A 590 -25.13 -14.46 -4.39
N ARG A 591 -25.52 -14.00 -3.19
CA ARG A 591 -26.32 -12.79 -2.96
C ARG A 591 -25.44 -11.54 -2.96
N PHE A 592 -24.41 -11.49 -2.13
CA PHE A 592 -23.59 -10.28 -1.94
C PHE A 592 -22.54 -10.06 -3.03
N MET A 593 -22.56 -10.86 -4.10
CA MET A 593 -21.83 -10.56 -5.33
C MET A 593 -22.66 -9.79 -6.36
N LEU A 594 -23.95 -9.56 -6.07
CA LEU A 594 -24.86 -8.84 -6.93
C LEU A 594 -25.04 -7.38 -6.45
N PRO A 595 -24.93 -6.38 -7.35
CA PRO A 595 -25.06 -4.96 -7.03
C PRO A 595 -26.30 -4.59 -6.20
N HIS A 596 -27.45 -5.23 -6.47
CA HIS A 596 -28.71 -4.90 -5.79
C HIS A 596 -28.64 -5.15 -4.28
N PHE A 597 -28.06 -6.28 -3.85
CA PHE A 597 -28.00 -6.61 -2.43
C PHE A 597 -26.89 -5.84 -1.73
N ILE A 598 -25.84 -5.44 -2.45
CA ILE A 598 -24.82 -4.53 -1.93
C ILE A 598 -25.39 -3.12 -1.72
N GLU A 599 -26.18 -2.63 -2.67
CA GLU A 599 -26.90 -1.37 -2.55
C GLU A 599 -27.90 -1.41 -1.38
N GLN A 600 -28.68 -2.49 -1.26
CA GLN A 600 -29.62 -2.68 -0.15
C GLN A 600 -28.91 -2.71 1.20
N ASP A 601 -27.85 -3.49 1.33
CA ASP A 601 -27.07 -3.61 2.58
C ASP A 601 -26.41 -2.28 2.95
N MET A 602 -25.94 -1.50 1.98
CA MET A 602 -25.43 -0.14 2.21
C MET A 602 -26.53 0.83 2.67
N GLN A 603 -27.76 0.69 2.15
CA GLN A 603 -28.92 1.47 2.62
C GLN A 603 -29.27 1.12 4.06
N ASP A 604 -29.20 -0.16 4.44
CA ASP A 604 -29.42 -0.61 5.82
C ASP A 604 -28.36 -0.01 6.76
N ILE A 605 -27.08 0.00 6.37
CA ILE A 605 -26.00 0.67 7.12
C ILE A 605 -26.28 2.16 7.29
N CYS A 606 -26.67 2.84 6.21
CA CYS A 606 -26.97 4.28 6.27
C CYS A 606 -28.18 4.57 7.16
N HIS A 607 -29.21 3.72 7.10
CA HIS A 607 -30.38 3.81 7.97
C HIS A 607 -30.00 3.64 9.44
N ASP A 608 -29.24 2.60 9.78
CA ASP A 608 -28.76 2.32 11.13
C ASP A 608 -27.90 3.48 11.68
N LEU A 609 -27.02 4.06 10.86
CA LEU A 609 -26.23 5.23 11.24
C LEU A 609 -27.10 6.48 11.45
N ARG A 610 -28.13 6.69 10.61
CA ARG A 610 -29.10 7.78 10.79
C ARG A 610 -29.89 7.63 12.09
N GLU A 611 -30.36 6.42 12.41
CA GLU A 611 -31.03 6.13 13.68
C GLU A 611 -30.11 6.39 14.87
N ALA A 612 -28.81 6.12 14.73
CA ALA A 612 -27.79 6.43 15.73
C ALA A 612 -27.40 7.92 15.81
N GLY A 613 -27.99 8.79 14.96
CA GLY A 613 -27.77 10.24 14.97
C GLY A 613 -26.77 10.76 13.92
N TYR A 614 -26.25 9.89 13.05
CA TYR A 614 -25.30 10.24 12.00
C TYR A 614 -26.01 10.32 10.65
N ALA A 615 -26.26 11.54 10.16
CA ALA A 615 -27.05 11.81 8.96
C ALA A 615 -26.32 11.48 7.64
N LEU A 616 -25.91 10.22 7.43
CA LEU A 616 -25.43 9.75 6.13
C LEU A 616 -26.59 9.62 5.16
N ASP A 617 -26.41 10.14 3.94
CA ASP A 617 -27.39 10.09 2.86
C ASP A 617 -26.99 8.99 1.87
N ASP A 618 -27.94 8.13 1.53
CA ASP A 618 -27.75 6.99 0.62
C ASP A 618 -27.16 7.45 -0.73
N ALA A 619 -27.52 8.66 -1.18
CA ALA A 619 -27.05 9.24 -2.43
C ALA A 619 -25.54 9.49 -2.46
N TRP A 620 -24.85 9.53 -1.31
CA TRP A 620 -23.39 9.69 -1.26
C TRP A 620 -22.65 8.44 -1.73
N PHE A 621 -23.31 7.28 -1.73
CA PHE A 621 -22.72 6.00 -2.12
C PHE A 621 -22.98 5.62 -3.59
N VAL A 622 -23.88 6.33 -4.28
CA VAL A 622 -24.17 6.12 -5.72
C VAL A 622 -22.90 6.16 -6.59
N PRO A 623 -21.95 7.11 -6.43
CA PRO A 623 -20.72 7.09 -7.21
C PRO A 623 -19.87 5.82 -7.02
N PHE A 624 -19.88 5.21 -5.83
CA PHE A 624 -19.18 3.95 -5.57
C PHE A 624 -19.87 2.79 -6.24
N LEU A 625 -21.21 2.76 -6.21
CA LEU A 625 -21.99 1.75 -6.90
C LEU A 625 -21.73 1.81 -8.42
N GLU A 626 -21.73 3.01 -9.02
CA GLU A 626 -21.44 3.18 -10.45
C GLU A 626 -19.99 2.82 -10.81
N PHE A 627 -19.04 3.14 -9.92
CA PHE A 627 -17.63 2.80 -10.11
C PHE A 627 -17.39 1.28 -10.01
N ARG A 628 -17.93 0.65 -8.96
CA ARG A 628 -17.77 -0.79 -8.69
C ARG A 628 -18.56 -1.67 -9.65
N PHE A 629 -19.76 -1.23 -10.00
CA PHE A 629 -20.72 -1.94 -10.82
C PHE A 629 -21.11 -1.04 -12.00
N PRO A 630 -20.29 -0.91 -13.06
CA PRO A 630 -20.70 -0.12 -14.22
C PRO A 630 -21.92 -0.76 -14.90
N ARG A 631 -22.86 0.10 -15.33
CA ARG A 631 -23.99 -0.30 -16.17
C ARG A 631 -23.54 -0.54 -17.61
N TYR A 632 -23.90 -1.70 -18.17
CA TYR A 632 -23.62 -2.02 -19.57
C TYR A 632 -24.72 -1.52 -20.51
N GLY A 633 -25.98 -1.67 -20.13
CA GLY A 633 -27.09 -1.16 -20.92
C GLY A 633 -28.47 -1.49 -20.36
N THR A 634 -29.49 -0.93 -21.01
CA THR A 634 -30.89 -1.04 -20.62
C THR A 634 -31.77 -1.11 -21.87
N VAL A 635 -32.77 -1.98 -21.86
CA VAL A 635 -33.80 -2.09 -22.90
C VAL A 635 -35.19 -2.16 -22.28
N SER A 636 -36.21 -1.67 -22.99
CA SER A 636 -37.60 -1.71 -22.53
C SER A 636 -38.53 -2.23 -23.63
N TYR A 637 -39.32 -3.25 -23.32
CA TYR A 637 -40.30 -3.86 -24.24
C TYR A 637 -41.59 -4.14 -23.49
N GLU A 638 -42.74 -3.77 -24.08
CA GLU A 638 -44.08 -4.00 -23.53
C GLU A 638 -44.23 -3.58 -22.04
N GLY A 639 -43.55 -2.50 -21.62
CA GLY A 639 -43.60 -2.00 -20.23
C GLY A 639 -42.66 -2.71 -19.25
N VAL A 640 -41.92 -3.72 -19.69
CA VAL A 640 -40.86 -4.39 -18.92
C VAL A 640 -39.50 -3.80 -19.28
N THR A 641 -38.74 -3.35 -18.28
CA THR A 641 -37.39 -2.81 -18.47
C THR A 641 -36.36 -3.79 -17.94
N LEU A 642 -35.39 -4.16 -18.76
CA LEU A 642 -34.27 -5.04 -18.43
C LEU A 642 -32.97 -4.23 -18.42
N GLU A 643 -32.24 -4.29 -17.31
CA GLU A 643 -30.93 -3.66 -17.12
C GLU A 643 -29.86 -4.73 -16.91
N VAL A 644 -28.74 -4.60 -17.61
CA VAL A 644 -27.55 -5.44 -17.46
C VAL A 644 -26.42 -4.62 -16.84
N ARG A 645 -25.91 -5.10 -15.70
CA ARG A 645 -24.87 -4.44 -14.92
C ARG A 645 -23.74 -5.41 -14.61
N GLN A 646 -22.50 -4.93 -14.53
CA GLN A 646 -21.41 -5.75 -14.00
C GLN A 646 -21.74 -6.19 -12.56
N ALA A 647 -21.45 -7.45 -12.24
CA ALA A 647 -21.49 -7.97 -10.88
C ALA A 647 -20.09 -8.44 -10.47
N ILE A 648 -19.93 -8.80 -9.20
CA ILE A 648 -18.66 -9.27 -8.68
C ILE A 648 -18.51 -10.77 -8.97
N GLU A 649 -17.28 -11.17 -9.26
CA GLU A 649 -16.90 -12.57 -9.34
C GLU A 649 -15.53 -12.74 -8.67
N PRO A 650 -15.40 -13.61 -7.65
CA PRO A 650 -14.11 -13.93 -7.05
C PRO A 650 -13.15 -14.55 -8.07
N TRP A 651 -11.89 -14.10 -8.06
CA TRP A 651 -10.84 -14.74 -8.83
C TRP A 651 -9.98 -15.58 -7.91
N HIS A 652 -9.90 -16.88 -8.22
CA HIS A 652 -9.16 -17.81 -7.40
C HIS A 652 -7.73 -17.97 -7.90
N VAL A 653 -6.79 -17.99 -6.96
CA VAL A 653 -5.43 -18.46 -7.24
C VAL A 653 -5.50 -19.97 -7.51
N LEU A 654 -4.93 -20.40 -8.63
CA LEU A 654 -4.89 -21.78 -9.10
C LEU A 654 -3.74 -22.57 -8.45
N GLY A 655 -3.69 -23.87 -8.75
CA GLY A 655 -2.60 -24.75 -8.33
C GLY A 655 -1.23 -24.26 -8.81
N GLU A 656 -0.18 -24.69 -8.12
CA GLU A 656 1.19 -24.30 -8.44
C GLU A 656 1.64 -24.85 -9.79
N GLU A 657 2.29 -24.00 -10.58
CA GLU A 657 2.93 -24.35 -11.84
C GLU A 657 4.45 -24.12 -11.74
N MET A 658 5.24 -24.99 -12.36
CA MET A 658 6.68 -24.79 -12.46
C MET A 658 7.02 -23.74 -13.50
N ALA A 659 7.67 -22.66 -13.08
CA ALA A 659 8.26 -21.64 -13.95
C ALA A 659 9.79 -21.75 -13.93
N ALA A 660 10.46 -21.18 -14.94
CA ALA A 660 11.92 -21.30 -15.15
C ALA A 660 12.81 -20.71 -14.02
N GLY A 661 12.22 -20.18 -12.94
CA GLY A 661 12.93 -19.66 -11.77
C GLY A 661 12.20 -19.87 -10.44
N GLY A 662 11.17 -20.73 -10.37
CA GLY A 662 10.41 -20.98 -9.15
C GLY A 662 9.01 -21.53 -9.41
N THR A 663 8.17 -21.57 -8.38
CA THR A 663 6.74 -21.87 -8.54
C THR A 663 5.96 -20.57 -8.79
N ALA A 664 5.05 -20.62 -9.75
CA ALA A 664 4.09 -19.54 -10.00
C ALA A 664 2.68 -20.05 -9.70
N ARG A 665 1.77 -19.15 -9.32
CA ARG A 665 0.35 -19.47 -9.21
C ARG A 665 -0.43 -18.50 -10.07
N TYR A 666 -1.16 -19.04 -11.04
CA TYR A 666 -1.98 -18.24 -11.93
C TYR A 666 -3.28 -17.83 -11.23
N VAL A 667 -3.86 -16.69 -11.61
CA VAL A 667 -5.16 -16.23 -11.10
C VAL A 667 -6.20 -16.44 -12.19
N ASP A 668 -7.22 -17.25 -11.90
CA ASP A 668 -8.30 -17.49 -12.86
C ASP A 668 -9.23 -16.29 -12.96
N SER A 669 -8.97 -15.47 -13.97
CA SER A 669 -9.79 -14.31 -14.35
C SER A 669 -10.68 -14.60 -15.56
N SER A 670 -10.85 -15.88 -15.93
CA SER A 670 -11.64 -16.31 -17.09
C SER A 670 -13.16 -16.24 -16.88
N ILE A 671 -13.59 -16.11 -15.63
CA ILE A 671 -15.01 -16.11 -15.23
C ILE A 671 -15.45 -14.69 -14.92
N GLU A 672 -16.63 -14.34 -15.42
CA GLU A 672 -17.29 -13.08 -15.11
C GLU A 672 -18.72 -13.33 -14.62
N ARG A 673 -19.28 -12.30 -13.99
CA ARG A 673 -20.67 -12.26 -13.56
C ARG A 673 -21.32 -10.95 -13.98
N VAL A 674 -22.57 -11.03 -14.43
CA VAL A 674 -23.46 -9.87 -14.61
C VAL A 674 -24.70 -10.01 -13.74
N GLN A 675 -25.26 -8.89 -13.34
CA GLN A 675 -26.58 -8.82 -12.75
C GLN A 675 -27.59 -8.40 -13.81
N ILE A 676 -28.73 -9.10 -13.83
CA ILE A 676 -29.91 -8.71 -14.58
C ILE A 676 -30.92 -8.18 -13.58
N LYS A 677 -31.31 -6.91 -13.75
CA LYS A 677 -32.38 -6.29 -12.98
C LYS A 677 -33.55 -5.99 -13.91
N VAL A 678 -34.74 -6.45 -13.56
CA VAL A 678 -35.94 -6.30 -14.38
C VAL A 678 -36.99 -5.54 -13.60
N ARG A 679 -37.66 -4.56 -14.22
CA ARG A 679 -38.75 -3.76 -13.63
C ARG A 679 -39.99 -3.83 -14.52
N GLY A 680 -41.18 -3.75 -13.91
CA GLY A 680 -42.46 -3.87 -14.62
C GLY A 680 -42.81 -5.30 -15.01
N LEU A 681 -42.09 -6.30 -14.48
CA LEU A 681 -42.27 -7.70 -14.84
C LEU A 681 -43.51 -8.31 -14.16
N ILE A 682 -44.38 -8.94 -14.94
CA ILE A 682 -45.52 -9.72 -14.43
C ILE A 682 -45.05 -11.17 -14.20
N GLY A 683 -44.90 -11.58 -12.93
CA GLY A 683 -44.18 -12.80 -12.53
C GLY A 683 -44.71 -14.14 -13.07
N ASN A 684 -46.00 -14.24 -13.38
CA ASN A 684 -46.63 -15.44 -13.96
C ASN A 684 -46.75 -15.41 -15.49
N ARG A 685 -46.26 -14.35 -16.14
CA ARG A 685 -46.33 -14.15 -17.59
C ARG A 685 -44.94 -14.07 -18.20
N HIS A 686 -44.09 -13.22 -17.64
CA HIS A 686 -42.83 -12.86 -18.26
C HIS A 686 -41.67 -13.63 -17.66
N HIS A 687 -40.74 -14.06 -18.50
CA HIS A 687 -39.52 -14.73 -18.11
C HIS A 687 -38.32 -14.11 -18.84
N VAL A 688 -37.14 -14.20 -18.24
CA VAL A 688 -35.89 -13.86 -18.92
C VAL A 688 -35.10 -15.14 -19.13
N ALA A 689 -34.62 -15.35 -20.35
CA ALA A 689 -33.65 -16.38 -20.66
C ALA A 689 -32.29 -15.76 -21.01
N CYS A 690 -31.22 -16.49 -20.72
CA CYS A 690 -29.87 -16.17 -21.15
C CYS A 690 -29.31 -17.38 -21.92
N ASN A 691 -28.95 -17.19 -23.19
CA ASN A 691 -28.43 -18.26 -24.07
C ASN A 691 -29.31 -19.53 -24.03
N GLY A 692 -30.63 -19.39 -24.14
CA GLY A 692 -31.54 -20.53 -24.11
C GLY A 692 -32.04 -20.94 -22.72
N ARG A 693 -31.34 -20.56 -21.65
CA ARG A 693 -31.59 -21.05 -20.28
C ARG A 693 -32.36 -20.04 -19.44
N ARG A 694 -33.33 -20.50 -18.65
CA ARG A 694 -34.15 -19.63 -17.80
C ARG A 694 -33.30 -19.00 -16.69
N VAL A 695 -33.34 -17.67 -16.60
CA VAL A 695 -32.67 -16.91 -15.54
C VAL A 695 -33.53 -16.99 -14.26
N PRO A 696 -32.94 -17.31 -13.10
CA PRO A 696 -33.68 -17.46 -11.85
C PRO A 696 -33.94 -16.09 -11.21
N LEU A 697 -34.92 -15.36 -11.74
CA LEU A 697 -35.32 -14.04 -11.24
C LEU A 697 -35.92 -14.11 -9.83
N HIS A 698 -35.32 -13.37 -8.89
CA HIS A 698 -35.75 -13.27 -7.50
C HIS A 698 -36.38 -11.91 -7.23
N PRO A 699 -37.50 -11.83 -6.48
CA PRO A 699 -38.14 -10.57 -6.16
C PRO A 699 -37.26 -9.72 -5.24
N THR A 700 -37.28 -8.41 -5.44
CA THR A 700 -36.51 -7.43 -4.65
C THR A 700 -37.29 -6.88 -3.45
N GLY A 701 -38.58 -7.23 -3.32
CA GLY A 701 -39.52 -6.62 -2.39
C GLY A 701 -40.32 -5.46 -3.00
N VAL A 702 -39.85 -4.87 -4.11
CA VAL A 702 -40.63 -3.90 -4.90
C VAL A 702 -41.51 -4.66 -5.90
N PRO A 703 -42.84 -4.42 -5.94
CA PRO A 703 -43.73 -5.09 -6.89
C PRO A 703 -43.29 -4.93 -8.34
N GLY A 704 -43.16 -6.05 -9.06
CA GLY A 704 -42.74 -6.07 -10.46
C GLY A 704 -41.24 -5.88 -10.68
N GLU A 705 -40.42 -5.84 -9.63
CA GLU A 705 -38.96 -5.71 -9.71
C GLU A 705 -38.25 -6.99 -9.25
N TYR A 706 -37.39 -7.52 -10.11
CA TYR A 706 -36.67 -8.78 -9.90
C TYR A 706 -35.19 -8.64 -10.24
N VAL A 707 -34.36 -9.50 -9.64
CA VAL A 707 -32.92 -9.54 -9.87
C VAL A 707 -32.41 -10.99 -9.98
N ALA A 708 -31.36 -11.20 -10.77
CA ALA A 708 -30.61 -12.44 -10.81
C ALA A 708 -29.16 -12.21 -11.27
N GLY A 709 -28.27 -13.13 -10.90
CA GLY A 709 -26.93 -13.23 -11.46
C GLY A 709 -26.88 -14.14 -12.69
N VAL A 710 -26.00 -13.83 -13.64
CA VAL A 710 -25.53 -14.77 -14.66
C VAL A 710 -24.02 -14.88 -14.58
N ARG A 711 -23.53 -16.08 -14.28
CA ARG A 711 -22.12 -16.44 -14.18
C ARG A 711 -21.72 -17.28 -15.39
N PHE A 712 -20.60 -16.93 -16.02
CA PHE A 712 -20.23 -17.50 -17.31
C PHE A 712 -18.72 -17.44 -17.55
N LYS A 713 -18.22 -18.27 -18.48
CA LYS A 713 -16.83 -18.21 -18.93
C LYS A 713 -16.69 -17.15 -20.02
N ALA A 714 -16.02 -16.05 -19.69
CA ALA A 714 -15.89 -14.86 -20.54
C ALA A 714 -14.77 -15.00 -21.59
N TRP A 715 -13.68 -15.69 -21.24
CA TRP A 715 -12.57 -16.01 -22.15
C TRP A 715 -11.88 -17.31 -21.70
N ALA A 716 -10.88 -17.80 -22.44
CA ALA A 716 -10.25 -19.10 -22.18
C ALA A 716 -8.72 -19.00 -22.15
N PRO A 717 -8.11 -18.62 -20.99
CA PRO A 717 -6.67 -18.71 -20.81
C PRO A 717 -6.21 -20.17 -20.84
N TYR A 718 -4.90 -20.36 -21.04
CA TYR A 718 -4.28 -21.69 -20.99
C TYR A 718 -4.42 -22.34 -19.60
N SER A 719 -4.39 -21.53 -18.54
CA SER A 719 -4.60 -21.95 -17.15
C SER A 719 -5.89 -21.32 -16.60
N ALA A 720 -6.90 -22.14 -16.37
CA ALA A 720 -8.22 -21.76 -15.83
C ALA A 720 -8.92 -22.97 -15.22
N LEU A 721 -9.90 -22.71 -14.36
CA LEU A 721 -10.84 -23.73 -13.92
C LEU A 721 -11.67 -24.24 -15.11
N HIS A 722 -11.90 -25.56 -15.14
CA HIS A 722 -12.72 -26.24 -16.15
C HIS A 722 -12.27 -25.93 -17.59
N PRO A 723 -11.09 -26.43 -18.04
CA PRO A 723 -10.51 -26.09 -19.34
C PRO A 723 -11.35 -26.60 -20.54
N THR A 724 -12.20 -27.61 -20.35
CA THR A 724 -13.06 -28.17 -21.39
C THR A 724 -14.32 -27.34 -21.67
N ILE A 725 -14.65 -26.39 -20.80
CA ILE A 725 -15.75 -25.45 -21.02
C ILE A 725 -15.24 -24.33 -21.92
N GLY A 726 -15.88 -24.14 -23.08
CA GLY A 726 -15.56 -23.05 -24.01
C GLY A 726 -16.03 -21.68 -23.52
N VAL A 727 -15.71 -20.63 -24.27
CA VAL A 727 -16.23 -19.28 -24.04
C VAL A 727 -17.74 -19.27 -24.26
N GLN A 728 -18.47 -18.61 -23.37
CA GLN A 728 -19.93 -18.57 -23.37
C GLN A 728 -20.50 -17.20 -23.76
N ALA A 729 -19.62 -16.28 -24.18
CA ALA A 729 -19.99 -14.99 -24.76
C ALA A 729 -20.20 -15.11 -26.29
N PRO A 730 -21.08 -14.28 -26.89
CA PRO A 730 -21.90 -13.27 -26.24
C PRO A 730 -23.03 -13.86 -25.38
N LEU A 731 -23.52 -13.07 -24.41
CA LEU A 731 -24.72 -13.36 -23.66
C LEU A 731 -25.92 -12.76 -24.38
N THR A 732 -26.87 -13.61 -24.77
CA THR A 732 -28.12 -13.20 -25.40
C THR A 732 -29.23 -13.32 -24.39
N PHE A 733 -29.86 -12.19 -24.06
CA PHE A 733 -30.96 -12.10 -23.12
C PHE A 733 -32.28 -11.96 -23.88
N ASP A 734 -33.20 -12.87 -23.63
CA ASP A 734 -34.54 -12.90 -24.25
C ASP A 734 -35.60 -12.63 -23.18
N LEU A 735 -36.43 -11.61 -23.40
CA LEU A 735 -37.66 -11.40 -22.62
C LEU A 735 -38.79 -12.18 -23.29
N ILE A 736 -39.33 -13.15 -22.57
CA ILE A 736 -40.28 -14.13 -23.07
C ILE A 736 -41.65 -13.87 -22.45
N ASP A 737 -42.68 -13.80 -23.29
CA ASP A 737 -44.08 -13.83 -22.88
C ASP A 737 -44.59 -15.27 -22.91
N GLY A 738 -44.67 -15.89 -21.74
CA GLY A 738 -45.11 -17.26 -21.56
C GLY A 738 -46.62 -17.47 -21.73
N TRP A 739 -47.42 -16.42 -21.93
CA TRP A 739 -48.82 -16.59 -22.35
C TRP A 739 -48.95 -16.83 -23.85
N ASN A 740 -47.97 -16.34 -24.62
CA ASN A 740 -47.95 -16.43 -26.08
C ASN A 740 -46.78 -17.27 -26.60
N ASP A 741 -45.99 -17.89 -25.71
CA ASP A 741 -44.78 -18.66 -25.98
C ASP A 741 -43.87 -18.01 -27.02
N ARG A 742 -43.59 -16.71 -26.85
CA ARG A 742 -42.77 -15.93 -27.78
C ARG A 742 -41.80 -14.99 -27.07
N ALA A 743 -40.66 -14.72 -27.70
CA ALA A 743 -39.81 -13.61 -27.31
C ALA A 743 -40.44 -12.27 -27.75
N VAL A 744 -40.62 -11.34 -26.80
CA VAL A 744 -41.15 -9.99 -27.05
C VAL A 744 -40.04 -8.96 -27.30
N GLY A 745 -38.81 -9.28 -26.93
CA GLY A 745 -37.62 -8.46 -27.15
C GLY A 745 -36.43 -9.02 -26.38
N GLY A 746 -35.33 -8.28 -26.37
CA GLY A 746 -34.12 -8.70 -25.68
C GLY A 746 -32.89 -7.89 -26.07
N CYS A 747 -31.72 -8.29 -25.57
CA CYS A 747 -30.46 -7.61 -25.82
C CYS A 747 -29.29 -8.60 -25.83
N THR A 748 -28.18 -8.19 -26.42
CA THR A 748 -26.95 -8.99 -26.45
C THR A 748 -25.80 -8.24 -25.78
N TYR A 749 -25.04 -8.93 -24.93
CA TYR A 749 -23.84 -8.43 -24.28
C TYR A 749 -22.61 -9.21 -24.74
N HIS A 750 -21.55 -8.48 -25.10
CA HIS A 750 -20.29 -9.02 -25.56
C HIS A 750 -19.18 -8.78 -24.53
N VAL A 751 -18.27 -9.75 -24.39
CA VAL A 751 -17.06 -9.60 -23.54
C VAL A 751 -16.00 -8.75 -24.25
N SER A 752 -15.82 -8.97 -25.54
CA SER A 752 -14.93 -8.20 -26.41
C SER A 752 -15.72 -7.40 -27.43
N HIS A 753 -15.03 -6.57 -28.22
CA HIS A 753 -15.69 -5.79 -29.27
C HIS A 753 -16.38 -6.74 -30.27
N PRO A 754 -17.67 -6.54 -30.61
CA PRO A 754 -18.45 -7.47 -31.44
C PRO A 754 -17.85 -7.77 -32.83
N GLY A 755 -17.10 -6.81 -33.40
CA GLY A 755 -16.34 -7.00 -34.64
C GLY A 755 -15.09 -7.89 -34.53
N GLY A 756 -14.90 -8.64 -33.43
CA GLY A 756 -13.75 -9.53 -33.22
C GLY A 756 -12.43 -8.81 -32.90
N ARG A 757 -12.50 -7.52 -32.55
CA ARG A 757 -11.31 -6.71 -32.25
C ARG A 757 -10.84 -6.97 -30.82
N GLY A 758 -9.66 -7.56 -30.67
CA GLY A 758 -8.90 -7.53 -29.42
C GLY A 758 -8.21 -6.17 -29.29
N TYR A 759 -8.34 -5.51 -28.14
CA TYR A 759 -7.55 -4.32 -27.85
C TYR A 759 -6.20 -4.75 -27.29
N GLU A 760 -5.11 -4.33 -27.92
CA GLU A 760 -3.75 -4.52 -27.42
C GLU A 760 -3.28 -3.37 -26.52
N LEU A 761 -3.92 -2.20 -26.66
CA LEU A 761 -3.58 -0.97 -25.95
C LEU A 761 -4.68 -0.59 -24.98
N PHE A 762 -4.29 -0.05 -23.83
CA PHE A 762 -5.24 0.48 -22.86
C PHE A 762 -5.90 1.77 -23.38
N PRO A 763 -7.10 2.12 -22.89
CA PRO A 763 -7.75 3.37 -23.27
C PRO A 763 -6.91 4.59 -22.89
N VAL A 764 -6.79 5.56 -23.80
CA VAL A 764 -5.99 6.78 -23.56
C VAL A 764 -6.70 7.77 -22.62
N ASN A 765 -8.02 7.66 -22.47
CA ASN A 765 -8.84 8.50 -21.59
C ASN A 765 -10.20 7.86 -21.28
N ALA A 766 -10.96 8.51 -20.39
CA ALA A 766 -12.30 8.08 -19.98
C ALA A 766 -13.31 7.97 -21.14
N ASN A 767 -13.24 8.84 -22.15
CA ASN A 767 -14.17 8.81 -23.30
C ASN A 767 -13.96 7.56 -24.16
N GLU A 768 -12.70 7.19 -24.42
CA GLU A 768 -12.40 5.95 -25.13
C GLU A 768 -12.82 4.73 -24.29
N ALA A 769 -12.51 4.72 -23.00
CA ALA A 769 -12.91 3.65 -22.09
C ALA A 769 -14.43 3.47 -22.08
N GLU A 770 -15.19 4.57 -22.03
CA GLU A 770 -16.65 4.55 -22.11
C GLU A 770 -17.16 4.04 -23.46
N ALA A 771 -16.57 4.49 -24.58
CA ALA A 771 -16.94 4.02 -25.91
C ALA A 771 -16.73 2.50 -26.06
N ARG A 772 -15.62 1.97 -25.54
CA ARG A 772 -15.35 0.52 -25.50
C ARG A 772 -16.44 -0.21 -24.71
N ARG A 773 -16.82 0.28 -23.51
CA ARG A 773 -17.89 -0.32 -22.72
C ARG A 773 -19.25 -0.28 -23.43
N ARG A 774 -19.64 0.85 -24.01
CA ARG A 774 -20.93 1.00 -24.73
C ARG A 774 -21.02 0.08 -25.94
N SER A 775 -19.92 -0.10 -26.68
CA SER A 775 -19.89 -0.97 -27.87
C SER A 775 -20.18 -2.45 -27.59
N ARG A 776 -20.06 -2.87 -26.33
CA ARG A 776 -20.28 -4.26 -25.88
C ARG A 776 -21.75 -4.59 -25.61
N PHE A 777 -22.64 -3.61 -25.62
CA PHE A 777 -24.07 -3.81 -25.40
C PHE A 777 -24.86 -3.47 -26.66
N TRP A 778 -25.67 -4.43 -27.11
CA TRP A 778 -26.57 -4.26 -28.24
C TRP A 778 -28.01 -4.36 -27.76
N GLU A 779 -28.82 -3.36 -28.11
CA GLU A 779 -30.28 -3.31 -27.89
C GLU A 779 -31.05 -4.23 -28.86
N HIS A 780 -30.33 -5.12 -29.56
CA HIS A 780 -30.83 -6.10 -30.52
C HIS A 780 -30.00 -7.39 -30.40
N GLY A 781 -30.26 -8.37 -31.28
CA GLY A 781 -29.51 -9.63 -31.30
C GLY A 781 -30.08 -10.75 -30.41
N HIS A 782 -31.26 -10.51 -29.83
CA HIS A 782 -32.09 -11.53 -29.17
C HIS A 782 -32.63 -12.56 -30.19
N THR A 783 -33.23 -13.62 -29.70
CA THR A 783 -33.82 -14.72 -30.48
C THR A 783 -35.33 -14.46 -30.72
N PRO A 784 -35.74 -13.88 -31.86
CA PRO A 784 -37.14 -13.53 -32.08
C PRO A 784 -38.00 -14.77 -32.42
N GLY A 785 -39.30 -14.66 -32.17
CA GLY A 785 -40.29 -15.65 -32.60
C GLY A 785 -40.80 -16.55 -31.47
N GLN A 786 -41.31 -17.72 -31.84
CA GLN A 786 -41.77 -18.73 -30.87
C GLN A 786 -40.60 -19.23 -30.03
N TYR A 787 -40.82 -19.35 -28.73
CA TYR A 787 -39.78 -19.65 -27.76
C TYR A 787 -40.32 -20.64 -26.73
N ILE A 788 -39.76 -21.86 -26.73
CA ILE A 788 -40.08 -22.87 -25.72
C ILE A 788 -39.03 -22.79 -24.62
N LEU A 789 -39.42 -22.22 -23.47
CA LEU A 789 -38.51 -22.09 -22.33
C LEU A 789 -38.58 -23.33 -21.44
N HIS A 790 -37.49 -24.10 -21.42
CA HIS A 790 -37.40 -25.25 -20.51
C HIS A 790 -37.24 -24.78 -19.05
N PRO A 791 -37.86 -25.48 -18.08
CA PRO A 791 -37.60 -25.24 -16.67
C PRO A 791 -36.11 -25.42 -16.36
N GLU A 792 -35.53 -24.45 -15.65
CA GLU A 792 -34.15 -24.51 -15.20
C GLU A 792 -34.12 -24.98 -13.74
N ARG A 793 -33.31 -26.01 -13.44
CA ARG A 793 -33.15 -26.50 -12.08
C ARG A 793 -32.27 -25.52 -11.31
N LEU A 794 -32.79 -24.98 -10.21
CA LEU A 794 -32.03 -24.07 -9.34
C LEU A 794 -30.84 -24.81 -8.72
N ASN A 795 -29.68 -24.16 -8.72
CA ASN A 795 -28.54 -24.63 -7.96
C ASN A 795 -28.82 -24.35 -6.46
N PRO A 796 -28.91 -25.38 -5.59
CA PRO A 796 -29.22 -25.15 -4.18
C PRO A 796 -28.15 -24.32 -3.45
N ARG A 797 -26.91 -24.29 -3.97
CA ARG A 797 -25.82 -23.47 -3.43
C ARG A 797 -25.85 -22.02 -3.93
N PHE A 798 -26.37 -21.81 -5.14
CA PHE A 798 -26.41 -20.50 -5.80
C PHE A 798 -27.80 -20.23 -6.41
N PRO A 799 -28.88 -20.20 -5.60
CA PRO A 799 -30.23 -20.06 -6.12
C PRO A 799 -30.46 -18.78 -6.92
N LEU A 800 -29.76 -17.67 -6.61
CA LEU A 800 -29.92 -16.37 -7.27
C LEU A 800 -29.12 -16.25 -8.58
N THR A 801 -28.27 -17.22 -8.91
CA THR A 801 -27.34 -17.12 -10.04
C THR A 801 -27.53 -18.29 -11.02
N LEU A 802 -27.76 -17.95 -12.28
CA LEU A 802 -27.60 -18.89 -13.39
C LEU A 802 -26.11 -19.05 -13.70
N ASP A 803 -25.53 -20.20 -13.36
CA ASP A 803 -24.17 -20.57 -13.80
C ASP A 803 -24.25 -21.31 -15.13
N LEU A 804 -23.91 -20.63 -16.23
CA LEU A 804 -23.94 -21.21 -17.56
C LEU A 804 -22.98 -22.40 -17.72
N ARG A 805 -21.96 -22.51 -16.85
CA ARG A 805 -20.96 -23.58 -16.87
C ARG A 805 -21.49 -24.85 -16.19
N TRP A 806 -22.50 -24.70 -15.34
CA TRP A 806 -23.12 -25.82 -14.63
C TRP A 806 -24.27 -26.41 -15.45
N GLN A 807 -24.19 -27.71 -15.71
CA GLN A 807 -25.25 -28.48 -16.37
C GLN A 807 -25.99 -29.30 -15.30
N PRO A 808 -27.22 -28.92 -14.93
CA PRO A 808 -28.01 -29.72 -14.01
C PRO A 808 -28.33 -31.08 -14.66
N ARG A 809 -28.16 -32.16 -13.90
CA ARG A 809 -28.63 -33.50 -14.26
C ARG A 809 -30.07 -33.71 -13.81
#